data_AF-A0AAX3DST3-F1
#
_entry.id   AF-A0AAX3DST3-F1
#
_cell.length_a   1.000
_cell.length_b   1.000
_cell.length_c   1.000
_cell.angle_alpha   90.00
_cell.angle_beta   90.00
_cell.angle_gamma   90.00
#
_symmetry.space_group_name_H-M   'P 1'
#
loop_
_entity.id
_entity.type
_entity.pdbx_description
1 polymer ?
#
loop_
_entity_poly.entity_id
_entity_poly.type
_entity_poly.pdbx_seq_one_letter_code
_entity_poly.pdbx_strand_id
1 'polypeptide(L)'
;MRKFRDTILLTLPLITTIAAPPPALAQQQPSCTGICALQAADQEALLAPFNSLPATAQGRAVLDANLAKQVEIYLNSTQAEKIAAGTVLILPAVPANVLLRAFPGNPAYGYNAQGIPTAPTLPPSILKMEAAIIGSNQIVAMKPYFGTTDVYGNAYGYLPGQTDSYGNPPPYQVSAAILNNPFTPQNSSYLAWQNQQTPGAYKINWVLGDSNVGDFPSAHTMLATSNAVPFAILAPGYYQQFVMAAAQFSYDLNVYAAHYPLDVIGGRVMATYVTANMLAGNPLYASADFNTTLLPSLQTDMQTYLGGGGSSPYAAACANLIACLSGGGIPTATSYQQQAQAYRHFLTYDLPSVGPTDLAPVVPAEAHYLIATRYPYLTTAQLDEILATTELPSGGPLDNGTGWARLNLYAAGGGYGAFRSNVTVTMDASQGGLNAFDVWSNDISGPGGLTLAGTGTLVLAGANTYTGGTRVQSGSTLGLSGSLLGPLWVASGASFVVGRTGTFTGALSNDGTVYNAGMVDGSFSGGGAFTNAGWLGGTGTFGSLDLRGGSIVSPGHSVGTIQVSGNLSVSAGAAYFAQVEGSTADLIQVGGAANLSGGTVIAGLIGHSPILGQTYPILTAAGGITGSFASAVTDDLPFLAASLNTSANAVTLTLTRNAVPFASLATSANQAAVANALDAGPAASGLGLLIATQSTAGAPRAFDALSGEVHASAQSALLDDSLLLREAVLGRMRQSGVTDTVLATGSSVWAQGIGTWGRNGSDGNAAEATSSVAGFVSGVDYRFGSGWQVGLAGGTTSSTVTVRNRASSADIDTAHLAGYASGEAGPWRLRAAAAASFSTLSTSRSVSFPGVTDIAGARYDATTAQAFGEIGYRVPVGQAVAEPFGGLALVHLHRDAFTEGGGITALAGTSRNDDVGFSTLGGRLTTSFTLSPGVVAMPRLAASWQHAFGAAAPIADLAFRSTGEPFAVAGVPLDRDTALVECGFDLQLGPQARAGLSYAAQRGERGRRDRVRGLLSWQF
;
A
#
# COMPACT_ATOMS: atom_id res chain seq x y z
N MET A 1 -37.30 -58.28 -64.82
CA MET A 1 -36.29 -57.84 -63.83
C MET A 1 -35.18 -57.04 -64.51
N ARG A 2 -35.53 -55.86 -65.00
CA ARG A 2 -34.66 -54.86 -65.67
C ARG A 2 -35.17 -53.52 -65.18
N LYS A 3 -34.45 -52.89 -64.25
CA LYS A 3 -34.51 -51.47 -63.82
C LYS A 3 -34.05 -51.38 -62.37
N PHE A 4 -32.75 -51.52 -62.17
CA PHE A 4 -31.97 -50.97 -61.06
C PHE A 4 -30.48 -51.01 -61.46
N ARG A 5 -30.20 -50.57 -62.70
CA ARG A 5 -28.87 -50.67 -63.33
C ARG A 5 -28.34 -49.34 -63.87
N ASP A 6 -29.08 -48.24 -63.78
CA ASP A 6 -28.60 -46.95 -64.26
C ASP A 6 -29.03 -45.89 -63.25
N THR A 7 -28.09 -45.33 -62.48
CA THR A 7 -27.97 -43.89 -62.17
C THR A 7 -26.71 -43.67 -61.32
N ILE A 8 -25.61 -43.39 -62.04
CA ILE A 8 -24.55 -42.42 -61.73
C ILE A 8 -23.45 -42.86 -60.75
N LEU A 9 -22.64 -43.81 -61.26
CA LEU A 9 -21.19 -43.72 -61.22
C LEU A 9 -20.75 -42.98 -62.50
N LEU A 10 -20.28 -41.74 -62.36
CA LEU A 10 -19.55 -41.01 -63.40
C LEU A 10 -18.36 -40.28 -62.74
N THR A 11 -17.17 -40.68 -63.21
CA THR A 11 -15.94 -39.89 -63.44
C THR A 11 -15.05 -39.43 -62.27
N LEU A 12 -13.94 -40.18 -62.13
CA LEU A 12 -12.54 -39.82 -61.79
C LEU A 12 -12.10 -38.38 -62.21
N PRO A 13 -10.89 -37.89 -61.82
CA PRO A 13 -10.11 -38.09 -60.59
C PRO A 13 -9.49 -36.77 -60.04
N LEU A 14 -9.29 -36.66 -58.72
CA LEU A 14 -8.31 -35.69 -58.16
C LEU A 14 -7.72 -36.13 -56.80
N ILE A 15 -7.67 -37.45 -56.55
CA ILE A 15 -7.17 -38.05 -55.30
C ILE A 15 -5.78 -38.71 -55.50
N THR A 16 -4.95 -38.22 -56.43
CA THR A 16 -3.59 -38.76 -56.62
C THR A 16 -2.51 -37.69 -56.77
N THR A 17 -2.47 -36.68 -55.89
CA THR A 17 -1.29 -35.82 -55.70
C THR A 17 -1.14 -35.27 -54.27
N ILE A 18 -1.21 -36.14 -53.26
CA ILE A 18 -0.60 -35.85 -51.94
C ILE A 18 0.31 -37.03 -51.49
N ALA A 19 0.58 -37.97 -52.40
CA ALA A 19 1.56 -39.03 -52.22
C ALA A 19 2.81 -38.75 -53.08
N ALA A 20 3.49 -37.64 -52.79
CA ALA A 20 4.91 -37.43 -53.07
C ALA A 20 5.34 -36.15 -52.33
N PRO A 21 6.46 -36.16 -51.58
CA PRO A 21 7.05 -34.91 -51.11
C PRO A 21 7.40 -34.04 -52.33
N PRO A 22 7.25 -32.70 -52.28
CA PRO A 22 7.87 -31.85 -53.30
C PRO A 22 9.38 -32.16 -53.34
N PRO A 23 9.99 -32.26 -54.53
CA PRO A 23 11.42 -32.51 -54.66
C PRO A 23 12.18 -31.23 -54.30
N ALA A 24 12.38 -30.97 -53.00
CA ALA A 24 13.38 -30.05 -52.45
C ALA A 24 13.53 -30.05 -50.91
N LEU A 25 12.79 -30.85 -50.13
CA LEU A 25 12.97 -30.88 -48.66
C LEU A 25 13.33 -32.26 -48.06
N ALA A 26 13.67 -33.21 -48.92
CA ALA A 26 14.42 -34.40 -48.53
C ALA A 26 15.77 -34.38 -49.24
N GLN A 27 16.67 -33.47 -48.83
CA GLN A 27 18.08 -33.79 -48.96
C GLN A 27 18.40 -34.86 -47.92
N GLN A 28 18.39 -36.12 -48.35
CA GLN A 28 19.45 -37.01 -47.89
C GLN A 28 20.77 -36.40 -48.36
N GLN A 29 21.48 -35.71 -47.45
CA GLN A 29 22.92 -35.60 -47.54
C GLN A 29 23.53 -36.05 -46.22
N PRO A 30 24.43 -37.06 -46.24
CA PRO A 30 25.55 -37.04 -45.30
C PRO A 30 26.45 -35.87 -45.74
N SER A 31 26.62 -34.87 -44.86
CA SER A 31 27.28 -33.55 -45.05
C SER A 31 26.42 -32.44 -45.68
N CYS A 32 26.04 -31.44 -44.88
CA CYS A 32 25.34 -30.21 -45.30
C CYS A 32 26.11 -29.41 -46.36
N THR A 33 25.50 -29.09 -47.50
CA THR A 33 26.02 -28.07 -48.46
C THR A 33 24.93 -27.07 -48.86
N GLY A 34 25.28 -25.79 -49.05
CA GLY A 34 24.37 -24.72 -49.52
C GLY A 34 23.64 -23.95 -48.42
N ILE A 35 22.31 -23.81 -48.52
CA ILE A 35 21.44 -23.02 -47.61
C ILE A 35 21.61 -23.43 -46.14
N CYS A 36 21.79 -24.72 -45.86
CA CYS A 36 22.08 -25.21 -44.50
C CYS A 36 23.45 -24.78 -43.95
N ALA A 37 24.44 -24.50 -44.80
CA ALA A 37 25.77 -24.03 -44.37
C ALA A 37 25.77 -22.52 -44.07
N LEU A 38 25.00 -21.72 -44.82
CA LEU A 38 24.75 -20.30 -44.51
C LEU A 38 23.98 -20.14 -43.19
N GLN A 39 22.94 -20.97 -42.97
CA GLN A 39 22.19 -21.00 -41.72
C GLN A 39 23.06 -21.41 -40.52
N ALA A 40 24.01 -22.34 -40.69
CA ALA A 40 24.91 -22.72 -39.60
C ALA A 40 25.82 -21.57 -39.13
N ALA A 41 26.34 -20.75 -40.06
CA ALA A 41 27.17 -19.59 -39.71
C ALA A 41 26.36 -18.49 -39.00
N ASP A 42 25.12 -18.24 -39.45
CA ASP A 42 24.22 -17.28 -38.80
C ASP A 42 23.80 -17.76 -37.40
N GLN A 43 23.55 -19.05 -37.25
CA GLN A 43 23.25 -19.71 -35.97
C GLN A 43 24.45 -19.65 -35.01
N GLU A 44 25.68 -19.83 -35.51
CA GLU A 44 26.89 -19.67 -34.71
C GLU A 44 27.04 -18.21 -34.25
N ALA A 45 26.89 -17.25 -35.17
CA ALA A 45 26.93 -15.82 -34.86
C ALA A 45 25.87 -15.37 -33.84
N LEU A 46 24.72 -16.05 -33.82
CA LEU A 46 23.63 -15.77 -32.89
C LEU A 46 24.02 -16.01 -31.42
N LEU A 47 24.73 -17.10 -31.16
CA LEU A 47 25.15 -17.48 -29.81
C LEU A 47 26.66 -17.23 -29.57
N ALA A 48 27.37 -16.66 -30.52
CA ALA A 48 28.78 -16.27 -30.40
C ALA A 48 29.12 -15.43 -29.15
N PRO A 49 28.23 -14.56 -28.60
CA PRO A 49 28.51 -13.91 -27.32
C PRO A 49 28.85 -14.88 -26.19
N PHE A 50 28.27 -16.08 -26.18
CA PHE A 50 28.55 -17.12 -25.19
C PHE A 50 30.04 -17.50 -25.17
N ASN A 51 30.64 -17.70 -26.35
CA ASN A 51 32.06 -18.06 -26.49
C ASN A 51 33.01 -16.95 -25.99
N SER A 52 32.53 -15.70 -25.96
CA SER A 52 33.31 -14.54 -25.53
C SER A 52 33.17 -14.20 -24.04
N LEU A 53 32.21 -14.80 -23.31
CA LEU A 53 31.97 -14.52 -21.90
C LEU A 53 33.23 -14.68 -21.02
N PRO A 54 34.08 -15.71 -21.20
CA PRO A 54 35.29 -15.85 -20.37
C PRO A 54 36.33 -14.73 -20.58
N ALA A 55 36.28 -14.04 -21.73
CA ALA A 55 37.30 -13.08 -22.14
C ALA A 55 37.18 -11.72 -21.44
N THR A 56 36.02 -11.39 -20.84
CA THR A 56 35.76 -10.08 -20.21
C THR A 56 35.43 -10.22 -18.73
N ALA A 57 35.61 -9.14 -17.95
CA ALA A 57 35.26 -9.15 -16.53
C ALA A 57 33.74 -9.28 -16.32
N GLN A 58 32.95 -8.59 -17.15
CA GLN A 58 31.50 -8.65 -17.16
C GLN A 58 31.00 -10.04 -17.55
N GLY A 59 31.59 -10.66 -18.57
CA GLY A 59 31.22 -12.01 -18.99
C GLY A 59 31.56 -13.08 -17.94
N ARG A 60 32.71 -12.96 -17.25
CA ARG A 60 33.03 -13.82 -16.08
C ARG A 60 32.02 -13.64 -14.95
N ALA A 61 31.64 -12.40 -14.64
CA ALA A 61 30.63 -12.13 -13.61
C ALA A 61 29.27 -12.76 -13.96
N VAL A 62 28.88 -12.80 -15.24
CA VAL A 62 27.65 -13.44 -15.69
C VAL A 62 27.75 -14.97 -15.64
N LEU A 63 28.91 -15.55 -15.96
CA LEU A 63 29.15 -16.99 -15.77
C LEU A 63 29.06 -17.38 -14.28
N ASP A 64 29.73 -16.65 -13.39
CA ASP A 64 29.65 -16.88 -11.95
C ASP A 64 28.21 -16.75 -11.42
N ALA A 65 27.49 -15.71 -11.86
CA ALA A 65 26.09 -15.51 -11.51
C ALA A 65 25.18 -16.62 -12.05
N ASN A 66 25.46 -17.14 -13.26
CA ASN A 66 24.72 -18.25 -13.87
C ASN A 66 24.86 -19.54 -13.07
N LEU A 67 26.09 -19.86 -12.61
CA LEU A 67 26.32 -20.99 -11.71
C LEU A 67 25.62 -20.79 -10.35
N ALA A 68 25.77 -19.61 -9.75
CA ALA A 68 25.13 -19.29 -8.47
C ALA A 68 23.59 -19.39 -8.56
N LYS A 69 23.00 -18.85 -9.64
CA LYS A 69 21.55 -18.89 -9.88
C LYS A 69 21.04 -20.32 -10.05
N GLN A 70 21.79 -21.19 -10.72
CA GLN A 70 21.45 -22.60 -10.84
C GLN A 70 21.42 -23.33 -9.48
N VAL A 71 22.39 -23.04 -8.62
CA VAL A 71 22.42 -23.54 -7.24
C VAL A 71 21.24 -22.99 -6.42
N GLU A 72 20.96 -21.70 -6.54
CA GLU A 72 19.85 -21.02 -5.86
C GLU A 72 18.49 -21.63 -6.21
N ILE A 73 18.18 -21.77 -7.51
CA ILE A 73 16.92 -22.36 -8.00
C ILE A 73 16.74 -23.76 -7.42
N TYR A 74 17.78 -24.60 -7.48
CA TYR A 74 17.72 -25.96 -6.98
C TYR A 74 17.53 -26.05 -5.47
N LEU A 75 18.24 -25.22 -4.68
CA LEU A 75 18.16 -25.24 -3.22
C LEU A 75 16.85 -24.64 -2.68
N ASN A 76 16.31 -23.62 -3.35
CA ASN A 76 15.05 -22.98 -2.96
C ASN A 76 13.81 -23.74 -3.42
N SER A 77 13.93 -24.64 -4.40
CA SER A 77 12.83 -25.49 -4.85
C SER A 77 12.45 -26.52 -3.80
N THR A 78 11.16 -26.57 -3.47
CA THR A 78 10.56 -27.54 -2.56
C THR A 78 10.61 -28.97 -3.14
N GLN A 79 10.48 -29.96 -2.26
CA GLN A 79 10.39 -31.36 -2.67
C GLN A 79 9.22 -31.62 -3.62
N ALA A 80 8.08 -30.94 -3.40
CA ALA A 80 6.91 -31.08 -4.25
C ALA A 80 7.16 -30.52 -5.66
N GLU A 81 7.81 -29.36 -5.76
CA GLU A 81 8.19 -28.76 -7.06
C GLU A 81 9.17 -29.65 -7.81
N LYS A 82 10.18 -30.19 -7.12
CA LYS A 82 11.10 -31.17 -7.70
C LYS A 82 10.33 -32.37 -8.22
N ILE A 83 9.47 -33.01 -7.41
CA ILE A 83 8.67 -34.15 -7.86
C ILE A 83 7.80 -33.80 -9.08
N ALA A 84 7.14 -32.64 -9.07
CA ALA A 84 6.27 -32.19 -10.16
C ALA A 84 7.07 -31.98 -11.47
N ALA A 85 8.21 -31.31 -11.39
CA ALA A 85 9.09 -31.10 -12.52
C ALA A 85 9.55 -32.43 -13.14
N GLY A 86 9.77 -33.47 -12.32
CA GLY A 86 10.24 -34.77 -12.78
C GLY A 86 9.15 -35.51 -13.50
N THR A 87 7.97 -35.57 -12.89
CA THR A 87 6.78 -36.19 -13.49
C THR A 87 6.53 -35.67 -14.90
N VAL A 88 6.82 -34.39 -15.18
CA VAL A 88 6.74 -33.84 -16.54
C VAL A 88 7.91 -34.31 -17.41
N LEU A 89 9.15 -34.28 -16.95
CA LEU A 89 10.32 -34.73 -17.75
C LEU A 89 10.30 -36.21 -18.17
N ILE A 90 9.48 -37.03 -17.51
CA ILE A 90 9.44 -38.50 -17.69
C ILE A 90 8.60 -38.93 -18.90
N LEU A 91 7.84 -38.01 -19.49
CA LEU A 91 7.13 -38.31 -20.71
C LEU A 91 8.10 -38.42 -21.91
N PRO A 92 7.92 -39.46 -22.75
CA PRO A 92 8.86 -39.77 -23.83
C PRO A 92 8.88 -38.72 -24.96
N ALA A 93 7.97 -37.74 -24.94
CA ALA A 93 7.81 -36.76 -26.00
C ALA A 93 7.64 -35.34 -25.43
N VAL A 94 8.60 -34.45 -25.74
CA VAL A 94 8.57 -33.02 -25.38
C VAL A 94 7.26 -32.30 -25.80
N PRO A 95 6.62 -32.60 -26.95
CA PRO A 95 5.32 -32.01 -27.29
C PRO A 95 4.24 -32.25 -26.22
N ALA A 96 4.17 -33.46 -25.64
CA ALA A 96 3.21 -33.79 -24.59
C ALA A 96 3.45 -32.97 -23.31
N ASN A 97 4.71 -32.68 -22.99
CA ASN A 97 5.09 -31.87 -21.84
C ASN A 97 4.63 -30.42 -21.96
N VAL A 98 4.78 -29.84 -23.15
CA VAL A 98 4.29 -28.49 -23.46
C VAL A 98 2.77 -28.43 -23.35
N LEU A 99 2.06 -29.41 -23.91
CA LEU A 99 0.59 -29.47 -23.90
C LEU A 99 0.02 -29.59 -22.49
N LEU A 100 0.58 -30.49 -21.67
CA LEU A 100 0.16 -30.67 -20.28
C LEU A 100 0.36 -29.42 -19.44
N ARG A 101 1.42 -28.64 -19.69
CA ARG A 101 1.64 -27.35 -19.01
C ARG A 101 0.73 -26.25 -19.49
N ALA A 102 0.47 -26.18 -20.79
CA ALA A 102 -0.42 -25.18 -21.37
C ALA A 102 -1.88 -25.41 -20.93
N PHE A 103 -2.28 -26.68 -20.73
CA PHE A 103 -3.64 -27.06 -20.36
C PHE A 103 -3.69 -28.15 -19.27
N PRO A 104 -3.24 -27.87 -18.04
CA PRO A 104 -3.13 -28.86 -16.97
C PRO A 104 -4.48 -29.44 -16.52
N GLY A 105 -5.59 -28.77 -16.84
CA GLY A 105 -6.96 -29.20 -16.53
C GLY A 105 -7.73 -29.78 -17.71
N ASN A 106 -7.10 -30.04 -18.86
CA ASN A 106 -7.80 -30.59 -20.02
C ASN A 106 -8.29 -32.02 -19.69
N PRO A 107 -9.60 -32.31 -19.75
CA PRO A 107 -10.13 -33.64 -19.40
C PRO A 107 -9.72 -34.75 -20.38
N ALA A 108 -9.23 -34.38 -21.57
CA ALA A 108 -8.64 -35.34 -22.49
C ALA A 108 -7.27 -35.85 -22.00
N TYR A 109 -6.63 -35.15 -21.04
CA TYR A 109 -5.36 -35.54 -20.46
C TYR A 109 -5.63 -36.46 -19.27
N GLY A 110 -5.11 -37.68 -19.34
CA GLY A 110 -5.34 -38.72 -18.33
C GLY A 110 -4.06 -39.10 -17.59
N TYR A 111 -4.16 -40.06 -16.68
CA TYR A 111 -2.99 -40.69 -16.08
C TYR A 111 -2.88 -42.14 -16.58
N ASN A 112 -1.67 -42.59 -16.89
CA ASN A 112 -1.44 -44.01 -17.18
C ASN A 112 -1.53 -44.86 -15.89
N ALA A 113 -1.39 -46.19 -16.03
CA ALA A 113 -1.48 -47.13 -14.90
C ALA A 113 -0.43 -46.88 -13.79
N GLN A 114 0.60 -46.08 -14.06
CA GLN A 114 1.68 -45.70 -13.15
C GLN A 114 1.46 -44.31 -12.52
N GLY A 115 0.33 -43.66 -12.77
CA GLY A 115 0.04 -42.33 -12.24
C GLY A 115 0.83 -41.20 -12.91
N ILE A 116 1.35 -41.42 -14.12
CA ILE A 116 2.06 -40.39 -14.91
C ILE A 116 1.03 -39.72 -15.83
N PRO A 117 0.97 -38.37 -15.87
CA PRO A 117 0.05 -37.65 -16.75
C PRO A 117 0.36 -37.97 -18.21
N THR A 118 -0.64 -38.01 -19.08
CA THR A 118 -0.52 -38.37 -20.50
C THR A 118 -1.37 -37.44 -21.34
N ALA A 119 -0.81 -36.97 -22.45
CA ALA A 119 -1.55 -36.28 -23.49
C ALA A 119 -1.94 -37.28 -24.60
N PRO A 120 -3.17 -37.25 -25.15
CA PRO A 120 -3.54 -38.02 -26.34
C PRO A 120 -2.61 -37.72 -27.51
N THR A 121 -2.46 -38.68 -28.43
CA THR A 121 -1.66 -38.48 -29.64
C THR A 121 -2.17 -37.28 -30.44
N LEU A 122 -1.26 -36.38 -30.83
CA LEU A 122 -1.57 -35.25 -31.69
C LEU A 122 -2.13 -35.71 -33.05
N PRO A 123 -2.99 -34.93 -33.70
CA PRO A 123 -3.48 -35.26 -35.04
C PRO A 123 -2.32 -35.47 -36.02
N PRO A 124 -2.39 -36.44 -36.94
CA PRO A 124 -1.32 -36.70 -37.90
C PRO A 124 -0.95 -35.49 -38.77
N SER A 125 -1.88 -34.58 -39.02
CA SER A 125 -1.67 -33.31 -39.74
C SER A 125 -0.76 -32.36 -38.95
N ILE A 126 -0.99 -32.24 -37.63
CA ILE A 126 -0.16 -31.45 -36.71
C ILE A 126 1.23 -32.04 -36.58
N LEU A 127 1.34 -33.36 -36.39
CA LEU A 127 2.64 -34.06 -36.30
C LEU A 127 3.49 -33.88 -37.56
N LYS A 128 2.88 -33.85 -38.74
CA LYS A 128 3.59 -33.59 -40.01
C LYS A 128 4.07 -32.15 -40.12
N MET A 129 3.27 -31.18 -39.67
CA MET A 129 3.65 -29.77 -39.64
C MET A 129 4.80 -29.54 -38.65
N GLU A 130 4.69 -30.12 -37.45
CA GLU A 130 5.77 -30.15 -36.46
C GLU A 130 7.04 -30.78 -37.04
N ALA A 131 6.96 -31.96 -37.65
CA ALA A 131 8.14 -32.59 -38.25
C ALA A 131 8.81 -31.73 -39.34
N ALA A 132 8.02 -30.95 -40.09
CA ALA A 132 8.52 -30.05 -41.11
C ALA A 132 9.19 -28.78 -40.55
N ILE A 133 8.79 -28.32 -39.35
CA ILE A 133 9.34 -27.12 -38.69
C ILE A 133 10.46 -27.47 -37.70
N ILE A 134 10.38 -28.61 -37.03
CA ILE A 134 11.34 -29.00 -35.99
C ILE A 134 12.61 -29.59 -36.61
N GLY A 135 12.50 -30.23 -37.78
CA GLY A 135 13.63 -30.73 -38.59
C GLY A 135 14.83 -31.17 -37.75
N SER A 136 14.71 -32.27 -36.99
CA SER A 136 15.67 -32.74 -35.97
C SER A 136 17.14 -32.75 -36.40
N ASN A 137 17.42 -32.83 -37.70
CA ASN A 137 18.75 -32.71 -38.29
C ASN A 137 19.43 -31.36 -38.03
N GLN A 138 18.70 -30.25 -37.91
CA GLN A 138 19.30 -28.93 -37.59
C GLN A 138 19.76 -28.85 -36.14
N ILE A 139 18.99 -29.39 -35.19
CA ILE A 139 19.34 -29.45 -33.77
C ILE A 139 20.62 -30.29 -33.57
N VAL A 140 20.70 -31.42 -34.27
CA VAL A 140 21.88 -32.31 -34.25
C VAL A 140 23.10 -31.64 -34.90
N ALA A 141 22.91 -30.87 -35.97
CA ALA A 141 23.99 -30.19 -36.67
C ALA A 141 24.64 -29.05 -35.86
N MET A 142 23.90 -28.44 -34.92
CA MET A 142 24.40 -27.32 -34.12
C MET A 142 25.24 -27.72 -32.91
N LYS A 143 24.96 -28.87 -32.30
CA LYS A 143 25.62 -29.31 -31.06
C LYS A 143 27.16 -29.32 -31.14
N PRO A 144 27.80 -29.81 -32.23
CA PRO A 144 29.26 -29.82 -32.35
C PRO A 144 29.96 -28.44 -32.28
N TYR A 145 29.30 -27.35 -32.68
CA TYR A 145 29.93 -26.02 -32.76
C TYR A 145 30.22 -25.41 -31.39
N PHE A 146 29.32 -25.60 -30.43
CA PHE A 146 29.47 -25.09 -29.07
C PHE A 146 30.04 -26.13 -28.10
N GLY A 147 29.95 -27.40 -28.47
CA GLY A 147 30.47 -28.49 -27.65
C GLY A 147 31.97 -28.73 -27.76
N THR A 148 32.59 -28.33 -28.88
CA THR A 148 34.03 -28.49 -29.12
C THR A 148 34.91 -27.56 -28.29
N THR A 149 34.35 -26.46 -27.77
CA THR A 149 35.02 -25.58 -26.81
C THR A 149 34.32 -25.77 -25.46
N ASP A 150 34.96 -26.42 -24.50
CA ASP A 150 34.42 -26.57 -23.13
C ASP A 150 34.46 -25.23 -22.39
N VAL A 151 33.63 -24.27 -22.82
CA VAL A 151 33.58 -22.91 -22.30
C VAL A 151 33.16 -22.91 -20.82
N TYR A 152 32.23 -23.78 -20.43
CA TYR A 152 31.81 -23.92 -19.03
C TYR A 152 32.86 -24.59 -18.16
N GLY A 153 33.52 -25.64 -18.63
CA GLY A 153 34.62 -26.25 -17.89
C GLY A 153 35.78 -25.27 -17.70
N ASN A 154 36.13 -24.51 -18.73
CA ASN A 154 37.11 -23.41 -18.62
C ASN A 154 36.65 -22.30 -17.66
N ALA A 155 35.37 -21.92 -17.68
CA ALA A 155 34.83 -20.85 -16.83
C ALA A 155 34.80 -21.24 -15.35
N TYR A 156 34.47 -22.49 -15.03
CA TYR A 156 34.30 -22.96 -13.66
C TYR A 156 35.47 -23.80 -13.12
N GLY A 157 36.58 -23.87 -13.85
CA GLY A 157 37.80 -24.53 -13.42
C GLY A 157 37.73 -26.06 -13.43
N TYR A 158 36.81 -26.65 -14.21
CA TYR A 158 36.83 -28.09 -14.49
C TYR A 158 37.91 -28.37 -15.53
N LEU A 159 38.73 -29.40 -15.27
CA LEU A 159 39.75 -29.81 -16.24
C LEU A 159 39.06 -30.44 -17.47
N PRO A 160 39.57 -30.22 -18.70
CA PRO A 160 39.07 -30.91 -19.88
C PRO A 160 39.03 -32.43 -19.65
N GLY A 161 37.85 -33.03 -19.78
CA GLY A 161 37.64 -34.46 -19.54
C GLY A 161 37.31 -34.86 -18.10
N GLN A 162 37.09 -33.92 -17.18
CA GLN A 162 36.52 -34.25 -15.87
C GLN A 162 35.01 -34.46 -15.96
N THR A 163 34.62 -35.71 -15.76
CA THR A 163 33.29 -36.12 -15.36
C THR A 163 33.25 -36.28 -13.84
N ASP A 164 32.07 -36.32 -13.26
CA ASP A 164 31.92 -36.81 -11.90
C ASP A 164 32.21 -38.31 -11.77
N SER A 165 31.99 -38.86 -10.57
CA SER A 165 32.13 -40.30 -10.29
C SER A 165 31.23 -41.20 -11.15
N TYR A 166 30.29 -40.64 -11.92
CA TYR A 166 29.36 -41.34 -12.79
C TYR A 166 29.43 -40.97 -14.30
N GLY A 167 30.30 -40.05 -14.74
CA GLY A 167 30.56 -39.85 -16.18
C GLY A 167 29.83 -38.68 -16.87
N ASN A 168 29.17 -37.77 -16.15
CA ASN A 168 28.33 -36.71 -16.73
C ASN A 168 29.13 -35.41 -17.00
N PRO A 169 28.86 -34.70 -18.12
CA PRO A 169 29.25 -33.30 -18.23
C PRO A 169 28.42 -32.46 -17.23
N PRO A 170 28.91 -31.29 -16.79
CA PRO A 170 28.12 -30.43 -15.91
C PRO A 170 26.88 -29.92 -16.66
N PRO A 171 25.63 -30.20 -16.19
CA PRO A 171 25.25 -30.18 -14.77
C PRO A 171 24.44 -31.40 -14.22
N TYR A 172 24.84 -31.77 -12.98
CA TYR A 172 24.05 -32.20 -11.81
C TYR A 172 24.90 -32.02 -10.50
N GLN A 173 26.15 -31.53 -10.58
CA GLN A 173 27.20 -31.83 -9.58
C GLN A 173 28.17 -30.72 -9.17
N VAL A 174 27.84 -29.46 -9.36
CA VAL A 174 28.87 -28.41 -9.29
C VAL A 174 28.92 -27.59 -7.99
N SER A 175 28.31 -28.04 -6.89
CA SER A 175 28.73 -27.57 -5.56
C SER A 175 28.92 -28.70 -4.55
N ALA A 176 30.00 -28.63 -3.79
CA ALA A 176 30.27 -29.55 -2.67
C ALA A 176 29.16 -29.50 -1.59
N ALA A 177 28.37 -28.43 -1.53
CA ALA A 177 27.23 -28.31 -0.64
C ALA A 177 26.00 -29.13 -1.12
N ILE A 178 25.77 -29.25 -2.43
CA ILE A 178 24.73 -30.11 -3.01
C ILE A 178 25.11 -31.60 -2.87
N LEU A 179 26.41 -31.92 -2.96
CA LEU A 179 26.96 -33.25 -2.68
C LEU A 179 26.68 -33.77 -1.26
N ASN A 180 26.56 -32.87 -0.28
CA ASN A 180 26.36 -33.22 1.13
C ASN A 180 24.88 -33.40 1.53
N ASN A 181 23.94 -33.24 0.60
CA ASN A 181 22.53 -33.62 0.79
C ASN A 181 22.03 -34.40 -0.45
N PRO A 182 22.52 -35.63 -0.65
CA PRO A 182 22.13 -36.44 -1.79
C PRO A 182 20.63 -36.76 -1.71
N PHE A 183 19.95 -36.74 -2.85
CA PHE A 183 18.62 -37.35 -2.96
C PHE A 183 18.70 -38.78 -2.43
N THR A 184 17.91 -39.10 -1.41
CA THR A 184 17.74 -40.44 -0.85
C THR A 184 16.39 -41.02 -1.29
N PRO A 185 16.19 -42.34 -1.23
CA PRO A 185 14.88 -42.94 -1.50
C PRO A 185 13.73 -42.36 -0.64
N GLN A 186 14.02 -41.77 0.53
CA GLN A 186 13.03 -41.19 1.44
C GLN A 186 12.50 -39.81 1.00
N ASN A 187 13.20 -39.09 0.13
CA ASN A 187 12.85 -37.73 -0.32
C ASN A 187 12.78 -37.66 -1.85
N SER A 188 12.22 -38.70 -2.49
CA SER A 188 12.24 -38.83 -3.94
C SER A 188 10.95 -39.53 -4.41
N SER A 189 10.28 -39.01 -5.45
CA SER A 189 9.06 -39.65 -5.99
C SER A 189 9.37 -41.04 -6.55
N TYR A 190 8.33 -41.82 -6.86
CA TYR A 190 8.41 -43.16 -7.46
C TYR A 190 9.43 -43.26 -8.63
N LEU A 191 9.65 -42.18 -9.37
CA LEU A 191 10.62 -42.13 -10.46
C LEU A 191 12.06 -41.80 -10.06
N ALA A 192 12.26 -41.06 -8.96
CA ALA A 192 13.59 -40.90 -8.42
C ALA A 192 14.08 -42.21 -7.76
N TRP A 193 13.17 -43.06 -7.28
CA TRP A 193 13.49 -44.44 -6.92
C TRP A 193 13.91 -45.30 -8.13
N GLN A 194 13.26 -45.18 -9.30
CA GLN A 194 13.65 -45.92 -10.52
C GLN A 194 14.95 -45.39 -11.17
N ASN A 195 15.19 -44.08 -11.15
CA ASN A 195 16.44 -43.50 -11.66
C ASN A 195 17.64 -43.75 -10.73
N GLN A 196 17.41 -44.03 -9.44
CA GLN A 196 18.46 -44.39 -8.48
C GLN A 196 18.73 -45.90 -8.39
N GLN A 197 17.86 -46.75 -8.92
CA GLN A 197 18.01 -48.21 -8.80
C GLN A 197 17.75 -48.94 -10.12
N THR A 198 18.81 -49.12 -10.91
CA THR A 198 18.96 -50.38 -11.65
C THR A 198 20.44 -50.77 -11.76
N PRO A 199 20.92 -51.66 -10.88
CA PRO A 199 21.96 -52.61 -11.25
C PRO A 199 21.38 -53.52 -12.33
N GLY A 200 21.63 -53.16 -13.60
CA GLY A 200 21.34 -53.99 -14.76
C GLY A 200 19.87 -54.10 -15.14
N ALA A 201 19.32 -53.07 -15.80
CA ALA A 201 18.36 -53.22 -16.91
C ALA A 201 17.92 -51.85 -17.50
N TYR A 202 18.84 -51.01 -17.97
CA TYR A 202 18.62 -50.16 -19.15
C TYR A 202 19.95 -49.92 -19.85
N LYS A 203 20.07 -50.43 -21.08
CA LYS A 203 21.07 -50.00 -22.06
C LYS A 203 20.52 -48.79 -22.83
N ILE A 204 20.27 -47.69 -22.13
CA ILE A 204 20.67 -46.36 -22.61
C ILE A 204 21.74 -45.97 -21.58
N ASN A 205 23.03 -46.14 -21.86
CA ASN A 205 23.75 -45.67 -23.04
C ASN A 205 23.64 -44.15 -23.24
N TRP A 206 23.86 -43.40 -22.15
CA TRP A 206 24.67 -42.16 -22.17
C TRP A 206 26.08 -42.41 -22.78
N VAL A 207 26.45 -43.70 -22.93
CA VAL A 207 27.69 -44.30 -23.47
C VAL A 207 27.80 -44.34 -25.01
N LEU A 208 26.87 -43.77 -25.80
CA LEU A 208 27.28 -43.22 -27.10
C LEU A 208 27.88 -41.83 -26.97
N GLY A 209 28.22 -41.37 -25.75
CA GLY A 209 29.64 -41.28 -25.42
C GLY A 209 30.52 -40.66 -26.50
N ASP A 210 30.03 -39.61 -27.13
CA ASP A 210 30.86 -38.61 -27.74
C ASP A 210 30.57 -37.35 -26.93
N SER A 211 30.87 -37.41 -25.63
CA SER A 211 30.74 -36.32 -24.66
C SER A 211 31.72 -35.17 -24.92
N ASN A 212 32.12 -35.00 -26.18
CA ASN A 212 32.72 -33.80 -26.74
C ASN A 212 31.65 -32.80 -27.22
N VAL A 213 30.37 -33.02 -26.92
CA VAL A 213 29.27 -32.10 -27.25
C VAL A 213 28.61 -31.55 -25.98
N GLY A 214 28.94 -30.31 -25.62
CA GLY A 214 28.40 -29.59 -24.46
C GLY A 214 26.88 -29.45 -24.42
N ASP A 215 26.37 -29.17 -23.21
CA ASP A 215 24.94 -29.01 -22.94
C ASP A 215 24.34 -27.71 -23.51
N PHE A 216 25.20 -26.78 -23.93
CA PHE A 216 24.85 -25.52 -24.59
C PHE A 216 24.79 -25.63 -26.13
N PRO A 217 23.79 -25.02 -26.79
CA PRO A 217 22.50 -24.63 -26.22
C PRO A 217 21.67 -25.87 -25.83
N SER A 218 20.69 -25.71 -24.93
CA SER A 218 19.85 -26.84 -24.49
C SER A 218 18.97 -27.36 -25.64
N ALA A 219 19.19 -28.61 -26.07
CA ALA A 219 18.37 -29.25 -27.09
C ALA A 219 16.92 -29.49 -26.61
N HIS A 220 16.73 -29.73 -25.30
CA HIS A 220 15.40 -29.89 -24.71
C HIS A 220 14.59 -28.60 -24.76
N THR A 221 15.19 -27.47 -24.40
CA THR A 221 14.54 -26.15 -24.53
C THR A 221 14.31 -25.78 -25.99
N MET A 222 15.24 -26.11 -26.88
CA MET A 222 15.06 -25.89 -28.32
C MET A 222 13.82 -26.64 -28.83
N LEU A 223 13.70 -27.94 -28.50
CA LEU A 223 12.55 -28.75 -28.88
C LEU A 223 11.25 -28.23 -28.26
N ALA A 224 11.25 -27.88 -26.97
CA ALA A 224 10.07 -27.36 -26.30
C ALA A 224 9.56 -26.06 -26.94
N THR A 225 10.49 -25.14 -27.24
CA THR A 225 10.17 -23.87 -27.92
C THR A 225 9.71 -24.10 -29.36
N SER A 226 10.35 -25.02 -30.09
CA SER A 226 10.01 -25.36 -31.48
C SER A 226 8.71 -26.17 -31.61
N ASN A 227 8.16 -26.71 -30.51
CA ASN A 227 6.80 -27.25 -30.48
C ASN A 227 5.79 -26.15 -30.08
N ALA A 228 6.11 -25.40 -29.03
CA ALA A 228 5.22 -24.42 -28.45
C ALA A 228 4.88 -23.27 -29.41
N VAL A 229 5.86 -22.74 -30.15
CA VAL A 229 5.63 -21.62 -31.07
C VAL A 229 4.74 -22.04 -32.25
N PRO A 230 4.98 -23.17 -32.95
CA PRO A 230 4.03 -23.68 -33.93
C PRO A 230 2.63 -23.98 -33.36
N PHE A 231 2.53 -24.53 -32.15
CA PHE A 231 1.22 -24.69 -31.49
C PHE A 231 0.54 -23.35 -31.24
N ALA A 232 1.29 -22.34 -30.79
CA ALA A 232 0.79 -20.98 -30.61
C ALA A 232 0.33 -20.38 -31.94
N ILE A 233 1.01 -20.69 -33.06
CA ILE A 233 0.60 -20.27 -34.40
C ILE A 233 -0.72 -20.94 -34.84
N LEU A 234 -0.90 -22.22 -34.51
CA LEU A 234 -2.08 -23.00 -34.85
C LEU A 234 -3.27 -22.78 -33.91
N ALA A 235 -3.02 -22.37 -32.67
CA ALA A 235 -4.02 -22.01 -31.68
C ALA A 235 -3.73 -20.62 -31.10
N PRO A 236 -3.81 -19.55 -31.94
CA PRO A 236 -3.35 -18.21 -31.59
C PRO A 236 -4.12 -17.54 -30.46
N GLY A 237 -5.33 -18.01 -30.12
CA GLY A 237 -6.02 -17.58 -28.90
C GLY A 237 -5.27 -17.94 -27.61
N TYR A 238 -4.50 -19.04 -27.62
CA TYR A 238 -3.75 -19.54 -26.47
C TYR A 238 -2.24 -19.25 -26.56
N TYR A 239 -1.87 -18.24 -27.35
CA TYR A 239 -0.46 -17.96 -27.67
C TYR A 239 0.41 -17.81 -26.43
N GLN A 240 -0.03 -16.99 -25.48
CA GLN A 240 0.68 -16.70 -24.23
C GLN A 240 0.84 -17.96 -23.35
N GLN A 241 -0.16 -18.85 -23.33
CA GLN A 241 -0.12 -20.12 -22.59
C GLN A 241 0.96 -21.06 -23.15
N PHE A 242 1.06 -21.19 -24.48
CA PHE A 242 2.06 -22.05 -25.10
C PHE A 242 3.49 -21.56 -24.89
N VAL A 243 3.76 -20.28 -25.12
CA VAL A 243 5.11 -19.74 -24.94
C VAL A 243 5.53 -19.79 -23.46
N MET A 244 4.59 -19.54 -22.53
CA MET A 244 4.80 -19.71 -21.08
C MET A 244 5.09 -21.17 -20.73
N ALA A 245 4.35 -22.13 -21.31
CA ALA A 245 4.57 -23.55 -21.07
C ALA A 245 5.98 -24.02 -21.47
N ALA A 246 6.52 -23.52 -22.59
CA ALA A 246 7.91 -23.81 -22.97
C ALA A 246 8.94 -23.20 -22.02
N ALA A 247 8.69 -21.99 -21.52
CA ALA A 247 9.54 -21.33 -20.53
C ALA A 247 9.53 -22.07 -19.18
N GLN A 248 8.36 -22.49 -18.70
CA GLN A 248 8.22 -23.30 -17.49
C GLN A 248 8.85 -24.69 -17.63
N PHE A 249 8.71 -25.33 -18.80
CA PHE A 249 9.42 -26.58 -19.09
C PHE A 249 10.94 -26.41 -18.98
N SER A 250 11.45 -25.28 -19.49
CA SER A 250 12.87 -24.96 -19.41
C SER A 250 13.33 -24.68 -17.97
N TYR A 251 12.52 -23.97 -17.19
CA TYR A 251 12.76 -23.76 -15.76
C TYR A 251 12.82 -25.09 -15.00
N ASP A 252 11.97 -26.06 -15.32
CA ASP A 252 11.98 -27.36 -14.67
C ASP A 252 13.27 -28.16 -14.94
N LEU A 253 13.94 -27.93 -16.07
CA LEU A 253 15.30 -28.45 -16.31
C LEU A 253 16.31 -27.84 -15.34
N ASN A 254 16.16 -26.56 -14.99
CA ASN A 254 16.96 -25.90 -13.95
C ASN A 254 16.60 -26.41 -12.55
N VAL A 255 15.32 -26.62 -12.23
CA VAL A 255 14.88 -27.23 -10.95
C VAL A 255 15.48 -28.63 -10.76
N TYR A 256 15.63 -29.38 -11.85
CA TYR A 256 16.29 -30.69 -11.88
C TYR A 256 17.81 -30.65 -11.87
N ALA A 257 18.40 -29.46 -11.98
CA ALA A 257 19.82 -29.28 -12.21
C ALA A 257 20.36 -30.01 -13.45
N ALA A 258 19.53 -30.18 -14.49
CA ALA A 258 19.89 -30.80 -15.77
C ALA A 258 20.42 -29.80 -16.81
N HIS A 259 20.18 -28.49 -16.64
CA HIS A 259 20.73 -27.42 -17.46
C HIS A 259 21.01 -26.16 -16.64
N TYR A 260 21.93 -25.30 -17.09
CA TYR A 260 22.13 -23.95 -16.55
C TYR A 260 21.14 -22.94 -17.16
N PRO A 261 20.88 -21.79 -16.49
CA PRO A 261 20.06 -20.72 -17.06
C PRO A 261 20.52 -20.25 -18.45
N LEU A 262 21.83 -20.07 -18.67
CA LEU A 262 22.36 -19.69 -19.99
C LEU A 262 22.09 -20.75 -21.08
N ASP A 263 22.04 -22.05 -20.75
CA ASP A 263 21.77 -23.12 -21.73
C ASP A 263 20.36 -23.06 -22.27
N VAL A 264 19.41 -22.83 -21.37
CA VAL A 264 18.00 -22.74 -21.70
C VAL A 264 17.68 -21.41 -22.40
N ILE A 265 18.36 -20.31 -22.02
CA ILE A 265 18.30 -19.04 -22.77
C ILE A 265 18.82 -19.26 -24.20
N GLY A 266 20.00 -19.85 -24.37
CA GLY A 266 20.57 -20.13 -25.69
C GLY A 266 19.68 -21.05 -26.53
N GLY A 267 19.09 -22.07 -25.91
CA GLY A 267 18.14 -22.97 -26.58
C GLY A 267 16.88 -22.26 -27.06
N ARG A 268 16.33 -21.34 -26.27
CA ARG A 268 15.16 -20.52 -26.66
C ARG A 268 15.51 -19.63 -27.86
N VAL A 269 16.60 -18.85 -27.75
CA VAL A 269 17.05 -17.90 -28.78
C VAL A 269 17.26 -18.59 -30.11
N MET A 270 17.88 -19.78 -30.07
CA MET A 270 18.09 -20.57 -31.28
C MET A 270 16.78 -21.08 -31.88
N ALA A 271 15.89 -21.63 -31.04
CA ALA A 271 14.62 -22.17 -31.52
C ALA A 271 13.72 -21.10 -32.13
N THR A 272 13.67 -19.88 -31.58
CA THR A 272 12.90 -18.79 -32.16
C THR A 272 13.47 -18.34 -33.51
N TYR A 273 14.80 -18.22 -33.63
CA TYR A 273 15.48 -17.94 -34.91
C TYR A 273 15.17 -19.01 -35.96
N VAL A 274 15.39 -20.28 -35.62
CA VAL A 274 15.17 -21.41 -36.55
C VAL A 274 13.72 -21.46 -36.99
N THR A 275 12.78 -21.37 -36.04
CA THR A 275 11.35 -21.40 -36.34
C THR A 275 10.96 -20.26 -37.30
N ALA A 276 11.39 -19.02 -37.03
CA ALA A 276 11.08 -17.88 -37.88
C ALA A 276 11.64 -18.04 -39.31
N ASN A 277 12.91 -18.45 -39.44
CA ASN A 277 13.54 -18.64 -40.75
C ASN A 277 12.93 -19.81 -41.52
N MET A 278 12.55 -20.88 -40.84
CA MET A 278 11.82 -21.98 -41.47
C MET A 278 10.45 -21.53 -41.97
N LEU A 279 9.73 -20.71 -41.21
CA LEU A 279 8.44 -20.16 -41.64
C LEU A 279 8.62 -19.24 -42.86
N ALA A 280 9.59 -18.33 -42.83
CA ALA A 280 9.86 -17.39 -43.93
C ALA A 280 10.36 -18.08 -45.22
N GLY A 281 11.25 -19.07 -45.08
CA GLY A 281 11.84 -19.78 -46.20
C GLY A 281 10.99 -20.93 -46.77
N ASN A 282 9.88 -21.28 -46.12
CA ASN A 282 9.02 -22.37 -46.57
C ASN A 282 8.05 -21.86 -47.65
N PRO A 283 8.15 -22.37 -48.90
CA PRO A 283 7.25 -21.97 -49.99
C PRO A 283 5.77 -22.22 -49.67
N LEU A 284 5.48 -23.16 -48.76
CA LEU A 284 4.12 -23.36 -48.26
C LEU A 284 3.66 -22.10 -47.53
N TYR A 285 4.40 -21.59 -46.54
CA TYR A 285 3.99 -20.40 -45.77
C TYR A 285 3.88 -19.13 -46.63
N ALA A 286 4.66 -19.05 -47.71
CA ALA A 286 4.62 -17.97 -48.70
C ALA A 286 3.55 -18.15 -49.80
N SER A 287 2.88 -19.32 -49.88
CA SER A 287 1.87 -19.59 -50.91
C SER A 287 0.48 -19.09 -50.50
N ALA A 288 -0.29 -18.60 -51.48
CA ALA A 288 -1.68 -18.21 -51.24
C ALA A 288 -2.54 -19.36 -50.70
N ASP A 289 -2.36 -20.57 -51.24
CA ASP A 289 -3.09 -21.79 -50.85
C ASP A 289 -2.87 -22.19 -49.39
N PHE A 290 -1.68 -21.92 -48.84
CA PHE A 290 -1.41 -22.18 -47.44
C PHE A 290 -2.26 -21.30 -46.53
N ASN A 291 -2.29 -19.99 -46.79
CA ASN A 291 -3.04 -19.05 -45.96
C ASN A 291 -4.56 -19.22 -46.11
N THR A 292 -5.05 -19.60 -47.29
CA THR A 292 -6.50 -19.71 -47.55
C THR A 292 -7.08 -21.10 -47.32
N THR A 293 -6.26 -22.15 -47.21
CA THR A 293 -6.76 -23.54 -47.15
C THR A 293 -6.03 -24.41 -46.13
N LEU A 294 -4.70 -24.52 -46.20
CA LEU A 294 -3.97 -25.45 -45.34
C LEU A 294 -3.89 -24.97 -43.88
N LEU A 295 -3.54 -23.70 -43.66
CA LEU A 295 -3.43 -23.12 -42.32
C LEU A 295 -4.77 -23.13 -41.56
N PRO A 296 -5.91 -22.70 -42.15
CA PRO A 296 -7.22 -22.82 -41.49
C PRO A 296 -7.57 -24.27 -41.13
N SER A 297 -7.24 -25.25 -41.97
CA SER A 297 -7.47 -26.68 -41.68
C SER A 297 -6.62 -27.15 -40.50
N LEU A 298 -5.33 -26.78 -40.46
CA LEU A 298 -4.43 -27.13 -39.35
C LEU A 298 -4.85 -26.46 -38.04
N GLN A 299 -5.28 -25.19 -38.11
CA GLN A 299 -5.84 -24.49 -36.95
C GLN A 299 -7.10 -25.19 -36.45
N THR A 300 -8.00 -25.62 -37.34
CA THR A 300 -9.21 -26.36 -36.96
C THR A 300 -8.87 -27.69 -36.30
N ASP A 301 -7.91 -28.44 -36.84
CA ASP A 301 -7.45 -29.70 -36.26
C ASP A 301 -6.87 -29.50 -34.86
N MET A 302 -5.99 -28.50 -34.69
CA MET A 302 -5.39 -28.16 -33.40
C MET A 302 -6.45 -27.73 -32.38
N GLN A 303 -7.38 -26.86 -32.78
CA GLN A 303 -8.45 -26.38 -31.91
C GLN A 303 -9.38 -27.51 -31.49
N THR A 304 -9.73 -28.42 -32.40
CA THR A 304 -10.53 -29.61 -32.11
C THR A 304 -9.81 -30.52 -31.11
N TYR A 305 -8.52 -30.75 -31.32
CA TYR A 305 -7.69 -31.52 -30.39
C TYR A 305 -7.67 -30.93 -28.98
N LEU A 306 -7.63 -29.60 -28.86
CA LEU A 306 -7.67 -28.90 -27.56
C LEU A 306 -9.06 -28.85 -26.93
N GLY A 307 -10.11 -29.37 -27.58
CA GLY A 307 -11.48 -29.39 -27.07
C GLY A 307 -12.42 -28.32 -27.64
N GLY A 308 -12.11 -27.75 -28.81
CA GLY A 308 -13.01 -26.86 -29.58
C GLY A 308 -12.81 -25.36 -29.36
N GLY A 309 -11.67 -24.90 -28.86
CA GLY A 309 -11.41 -23.50 -28.49
C GLY A 309 -10.84 -22.60 -29.59
N GLY A 310 -11.27 -22.73 -30.84
CA GLY A 310 -10.85 -21.81 -31.90
C GLY A 310 -11.38 -20.40 -31.69
N SER A 311 -10.57 -19.38 -31.99
CA SER A 311 -10.74 -17.95 -31.60
C SER A 311 -10.25 -17.64 -30.18
N SER A 312 -10.09 -16.37 -29.82
CA SER A 312 -9.67 -15.95 -28.48
C SER A 312 -10.35 -16.81 -27.39
N PRO A 313 -9.64 -17.26 -26.33
CA PRO A 313 -10.21 -18.13 -25.29
C PRO A 313 -11.40 -17.50 -24.57
N TYR A 314 -11.57 -16.20 -24.74
CA TYR A 314 -12.64 -15.41 -24.18
C TYR A 314 -13.83 -15.24 -25.13
N ALA A 315 -13.67 -15.41 -26.45
CA ALA A 315 -14.68 -15.02 -27.44
C ALA A 315 -16.05 -15.70 -27.21
N ALA A 316 -16.07 -17.02 -26.95
CA ALA A 316 -17.31 -17.73 -26.65
C ALA A 316 -17.94 -17.28 -25.31
N ALA A 317 -17.12 -17.13 -24.26
CA ALA A 317 -17.58 -16.61 -22.96
C ALA A 317 -18.04 -15.15 -23.03
N CYS A 318 -17.52 -14.39 -23.99
CA CYS A 318 -17.74 -12.97 -24.19
C CYS A 318 -18.64 -12.66 -25.39
N ALA A 319 -19.45 -13.62 -25.85
CA ALA A 319 -20.51 -13.39 -26.82
C ALA A 319 -21.46 -12.24 -26.41
N ASN A 320 -21.62 -12.03 -25.10
CA ASN A 320 -22.11 -10.79 -24.52
C ASN A 320 -20.96 -10.08 -23.80
N LEU A 321 -20.37 -9.08 -24.44
CA LEU A 321 -19.20 -8.36 -23.91
C LEU A 321 -19.48 -7.73 -22.53
N ILE A 322 -20.66 -7.13 -22.36
CA ILE A 322 -21.07 -6.50 -21.09
C ILE A 322 -21.06 -7.52 -19.95
N ALA A 323 -21.72 -8.67 -20.15
CA ALA A 323 -21.79 -9.72 -19.14
C ALA A 323 -20.42 -10.32 -18.84
N CYS A 324 -19.60 -10.55 -19.86
CA CYS A 324 -18.25 -11.09 -19.70
C CYS A 324 -17.33 -10.15 -18.90
N LEU A 325 -17.29 -8.86 -19.26
CA LEU A 325 -16.46 -7.87 -18.56
C LEU A 325 -16.96 -7.61 -17.13
N SER A 326 -18.26 -7.69 -16.90
CA SER A 326 -18.86 -7.54 -15.56
C SER A 326 -18.64 -8.76 -14.68
N GLY A 327 -18.58 -9.96 -15.28
CA GLY A 327 -18.37 -11.23 -14.60
C GLY A 327 -16.91 -11.61 -14.39
N GLY A 328 -15.95 -10.80 -14.85
CA GLY A 328 -14.52 -11.09 -14.75
C GLY A 328 -14.06 -12.23 -15.68
N GLY A 329 -14.72 -12.41 -16.82
CA GLY A 329 -14.36 -13.44 -17.80
C GLY A 329 -12.99 -13.21 -18.45
N ILE A 330 -12.50 -11.97 -18.43
CA ILE A 330 -11.14 -11.60 -18.84
C ILE A 330 -10.31 -11.33 -17.59
N PRO A 331 -9.10 -11.92 -17.47
CA PRO A 331 -8.17 -11.64 -16.37
C PRO A 331 -7.88 -10.15 -16.17
N THR A 332 -7.56 -9.77 -14.93
CA THR A 332 -7.26 -8.37 -14.59
C THR A 332 -5.87 -7.96 -15.09
N ALA A 333 -5.65 -6.66 -15.27
CA ALA A 333 -4.32 -6.10 -15.60
C ALA A 333 -3.22 -6.65 -14.67
N THR A 334 -3.47 -6.69 -13.35
CA THR A 334 -2.54 -7.25 -12.35
C THR A 334 -2.17 -8.69 -12.66
N SER A 335 -3.14 -9.53 -13.02
CA SER A 335 -2.86 -10.94 -13.32
C SER A 335 -2.02 -11.12 -14.60
N TYR A 336 -2.27 -10.32 -15.63
CA TYR A 336 -1.44 -10.30 -16.83
C TYR A 336 -0.02 -9.82 -16.53
N GLN A 337 0.13 -8.76 -15.74
CA GLN A 337 1.44 -8.23 -15.35
C GLN A 337 2.25 -9.23 -14.52
N GLN A 338 1.62 -9.97 -13.61
CA GLN A 338 2.28 -11.03 -12.85
C GLN A 338 2.85 -12.13 -13.78
N GLN A 339 2.07 -12.59 -14.74
CA GLN A 339 2.54 -13.60 -15.70
C GLN A 339 3.60 -13.04 -16.66
N ALA A 340 3.47 -11.79 -17.10
CA ALA A 340 4.48 -11.13 -17.93
C ALA A 340 5.81 -10.96 -17.19
N GLN A 341 5.78 -10.63 -15.90
CA GLN A 341 6.97 -10.58 -15.04
C GLN A 341 7.61 -11.96 -14.87
N ALA A 342 6.81 -13.00 -14.61
CA ALA A 342 7.31 -14.37 -14.55
C ALA A 342 7.98 -14.81 -15.87
N TYR A 343 7.39 -14.45 -17.01
CA TYR A 343 7.98 -14.74 -18.31
C TYR A 343 9.30 -13.99 -18.53
N ARG A 344 9.36 -12.68 -18.19
CA ARG A 344 10.60 -11.89 -18.26
C ARG A 344 11.72 -12.49 -17.41
N HIS A 345 11.38 -13.02 -16.23
CA HIS A 345 12.32 -13.80 -15.43
C HIS A 345 12.84 -15.01 -16.22
N PHE A 346 11.99 -15.84 -16.83
CA PHE A 346 12.45 -16.98 -17.64
C PHE A 346 13.27 -16.59 -18.89
N LEU A 347 13.18 -15.34 -19.36
CA LEU A 347 13.96 -14.91 -20.50
C LEU A 347 15.44 -14.61 -20.15
N THR A 348 15.72 -14.29 -18.90
CA THR A 348 17.02 -13.76 -18.45
C THR A 348 17.56 -14.39 -17.17
N TYR A 349 16.71 -15.05 -16.38
CA TYR A 349 16.95 -15.60 -15.04
C TYR A 349 17.54 -14.58 -14.05
N ASP A 350 17.24 -13.30 -14.27
CA ASP A 350 17.79 -12.14 -13.55
C ASP A 350 19.32 -12.10 -13.56
N LEU A 351 19.95 -12.67 -14.59
CA LEU A 351 21.40 -12.64 -14.76
C LEU A 351 21.87 -11.21 -15.09
N PRO A 352 23.09 -10.82 -14.66
CA PRO A 352 23.63 -9.50 -14.95
C PRO A 352 23.76 -9.24 -16.47
N SER A 353 23.76 -7.96 -16.82
CA SER A 353 23.96 -7.53 -18.20
C SER A 353 25.42 -7.74 -18.66
N VAL A 354 25.60 -8.17 -19.92
CA VAL A 354 26.90 -8.38 -20.58
C VAL A 354 27.27 -7.26 -21.56
N GLY A 355 26.44 -6.23 -21.70
CA GLY A 355 26.61 -5.15 -22.69
C GLY A 355 25.82 -3.88 -22.35
N PRO A 356 25.74 -2.89 -23.26
CA PRO A 356 24.97 -1.67 -23.04
C PRO A 356 23.48 -1.96 -22.84
N THR A 357 22.82 -1.25 -21.92
CA THR A 357 21.41 -1.47 -21.55
C THR A 357 20.44 -0.44 -22.11
N ASP A 358 20.92 0.44 -22.98
CA ASP A 358 20.22 1.63 -23.52
C ASP A 358 20.10 1.64 -25.05
N LEU A 359 20.40 0.53 -25.73
CA LEU A 359 20.28 0.45 -27.18
C LEU A 359 18.81 0.44 -27.60
N ALA A 360 18.52 1.06 -28.75
CA ALA A 360 17.19 1.04 -29.33
C ALA A 360 16.72 -0.40 -29.63
N PRO A 361 15.40 -0.65 -29.63
CA PRO A 361 14.84 -1.93 -30.07
C PRO A 361 15.28 -2.30 -31.48
N VAL A 362 15.56 -3.58 -31.70
CA VAL A 362 15.97 -4.14 -32.99
C VAL A 362 15.08 -5.35 -33.26
N VAL A 363 14.16 -5.21 -34.21
CA VAL A 363 13.33 -6.33 -34.66
C VAL A 363 14.19 -7.22 -35.57
N PRO A 364 14.39 -8.51 -35.23
CA PRO A 364 15.12 -9.39 -36.10
C PRO A 364 14.38 -9.61 -37.42
N ALA A 365 15.11 -9.78 -38.51
CA ALA A 365 14.52 -10.11 -39.81
C ALA A 365 13.64 -11.36 -39.69
N GLU A 366 12.48 -11.33 -40.36
CA GLU A 366 11.49 -12.42 -40.39
C GLU A 366 10.83 -12.79 -39.04
N ALA A 367 11.12 -12.08 -37.95
CA ALA A 367 10.56 -12.40 -36.63
C ALA A 367 9.03 -12.22 -36.56
N HIS A 368 8.44 -11.38 -37.41
CA HIS A 368 6.97 -11.19 -37.46
C HIS A 368 6.19 -12.47 -37.76
N TYR A 369 6.78 -13.46 -38.46
CA TYR A 369 6.13 -14.75 -38.69
C TYR A 369 5.81 -15.49 -37.39
N LEU A 370 6.54 -15.23 -36.30
CA LEU A 370 6.31 -15.85 -35.00
C LEU A 370 4.98 -15.40 -34.37
N ILE A 371 4.44 -14.25 -34.74
CA ILE A 371 3.20 -13.67 -34.18
C ILE A 371 2.13 -13.36 -35.24
N ALA A 372 2.38 -13.65 -36.51
CA ALA A 372 1.47 -13.26 -37.60
C ALA A 372 0.03 -13.78 -37.42
N THR A 373 -0.13 -15.04 -37.04
CA THR A 373 -1.48 -15.63 -36.82
C THR A 373 -2.12 -15.18 -35.51
N ARG A 374 -1.35 -14.59 -34.58
CA ARG A 374 -1.88 -13.96 -33.36
C ARG A 374 -2.61 -12.67 -33.69
N TYR A 375 -2.26 -11.99 -34.78
CA TYR A 375 -2.90 -10.75 -35.21
C TYR A 375 -3.25 -10.77 -36.70
N PRO A 376 -4.24 -11.58 -37.11
CA PRO A 376 -4.58 -11.78 -38.52
C PRO A 376 -5.08 -10.50 -39.22
N TYR A 377 -5.43 -9.46 -38.45
CA TYR A 377 -5.92 -8.18 -38.92
C TYR A 377 -4.84 -7.07 -38.97
N LEU A 378 -3.57 -7.38 -38.66
CA LEU A 378 -2.46 -6.43 -38.67
C LEU A 378 -1.53 -6.64 -39.87
N THR A 379 -0.90 -5.55 -40.32
CA THR A 379 0.14 -5.57 -41.36
C THR A 379 1.50 -6.00 -40.79
N THR A 380 2.43 -6.44 -41.64
CA THR A 380 3.80 -6.79 -41.22
C THR A 380 4.50 -5.68 -40.44
N ALA A 381 4.39 -4.42 -40.90
CA ALA A 381 4.98 -3.28 -40.19
C ALA A 381 4.42 -3.09 -38.77
N GLN A 382 3.14 -3.39 -38.57
CA GLN A 382 2.48 -3.36 -37.27
C GLN A 382 2.92 -4.52 -36.37
N LEU A 383 3.12 -5.72 -36.94
CA LEU A 383 3.70 -6.86 -36.23
C LEU A 383 5.14 -6.56 -35.78
N ASP A 384 5.95 -5.97 -36.66
CA ASP A 384 7.30 -5.54 -36.32
C ASP A 384 7.28 -4.45 -35.23
N GLU A 385 6.32 -3.53 -35.24
CA GLU A 385 6.17 -2.55 -34.14
C GLU A 385 5.78 -3.21 -32.80
N ILE A 386 4.92 -4.23 -32.81
CA ILE A 386 4.63 -5.03 -31.60
C ILE A 386 5.92 -5.68 -31.07
N LEU A 387 6.70 -6.34 -31.93
CA LEU A 387 7.95 -6.97 -31.52
C LEU A 387 8.95 -5.94 -30.97
N ALA A 388 9.11 -4.80 -31.64
CA ALA A 388 9.99 -3.72 -31.19
C ALA A 388 9.59 -3.14 -29.82
N THR A 389 8.29 -2.95 -29.60
CA THR A 389 7.78 -2.28 -28.38
C THR A 389 7.64 -3.22 -27.19
N THR A 390 7.77 -4.53 -27.40
CA THR A 390 7.67 -5.55 -26.35
C THR A 390 9.01 -6.23 -26.04
N GLU A 391 10.04 -5.96 -26.84
CA GLU A 391 11.42 -6.41 -26.67
C GLU A 391 11.97 -6.15 -25.25
N LEU A 392 12.83 -7.04 -24.77
CA LEU A 392 13.61 -6.81 -23.55
C LEU A 392 14.61 -5.65 -23.75
N PRO A 393 15.02 -4.98 -22.67
CA PRO A 393 16.16 -4.06 -22.73
C PRO A 393 17.41 -4.73 -23.29
N SER A 394 18.29 -3.95 -23.92
CA SER A 394 19.54 -4.44 -24.47
C SER A 394 20.52 -4.91 -23.39
N GLY A 395 21.56 -5.63 -23.82
CA GLY A 395 22.64 -6.06 -22.94
C GLY A 395 22.29 -7.25 -22.05
N GLY A 396 21.10 -7.85 -22.22
CA GLY A 396 20.74 -9.11 -21.56
C GLY A 396 21.68 -10.27 -21.97
N PRO A 397 21.61 -11.41 -21.27
CA PRO A 397 22.45 -12.56 -21.59
C PRO A 397 22.29 -13.01 -23.05
N LEU A 398 23.42 -13.27 -23.72
CA LEU A 398 23.51 -13.69 -25.13
C LEU A 398 23.01 -12.65 -26.15
N ASP A 399 22.79 -11.41 -25.75
CA ASP A 399 22.48 -10.33 -26.69
C ASP A 399 23.68 -9.98 -27.56
N ASN A 400 23.58 -10.29 -28.86
CA ASN A 400 24.56 -9.94 -29.89
C ASN A 400 24.16 -8.68 -30.69
N GLY A 401 23.07 -8.00 -30.31
CA GLY A 401 22.56 -6.82 -31.01
C GLY A 401 21.64 -7.11 -32.20
N THR A 402 21.38 -8.38 -32.56
CA THR A 402 20.45 -8.71 -33.66
C THR A 402 18.98 -8.77 -33.20
N GLY A 403 18.70 -8.61 -31.91
CA GLY A 403 17.35 -8.60 -31.33
C GLY A 403 16.77 -9.96 -30.93
N TRP A 404 17.31 -11.08 -31.43
CA TRP A 404 16.79 -12.43 -31.16
C TRP A 404 16.81 -12.82 -29.68
N ALA A 405 17.88 -12.44 -28.97
CA ALA A 405 17.99 -12.64 -27.52
C ALA A 405 16.93 -11.87 -26.73
N ARG A 406 16.47 -10.76 -27.31
CA ARG A 406 15.60 -9.78 -26.66
C ARG A 406 14.12 -9.97 -26.99
N LEU A 407 13.78 -10.85 -27.94
CA LEU A 407 12.39 -11.19 -28.26
C LEU A 407 11.63 -11.67 -27.01
N ASN A 408 10.51 -11.00 -26.74
CA ASN A 408 9.59 -11.36 -25.66
C ASN A 408 8.24 -11.75 -26.24
N LEU A 409 8.12 -13.02 -26.66
CA LEU A 409 6.92 -13.49 -27.35
C LEU A 409 5.67 -13.51 -26.46
N TYR A 410 5.81 -13.63 -25.14
CA TYR A 410 4.67 -13.51 -24.23
C TYR A 410 4.09 -12.09 -24.24
N ALA A 411 4.95 -11.07 -24.14
CA ALA A 411 4.51 -9.68 -24.23
C ALA A 411 4.03 -9.35 -25.65
N ALA A 412 4.72 -9.81 -26.70
CA ALA A 412 4.28 -9.63 -28.08
C ALA A 412 2.89 -10.24 -28.34
N GLY A 413 2.57 -11.38 -27.74
CA GLY A 413 1.24 -12.00 -27.80
C GLY A 413 0.14 -11.27 -27.02
N GLY A 414 0.51 -10.30 -26.19
CA GLY A 414 -0.37 -9.40 -25.44
C GLY A 414 -0.70 -8.09 -26.16
N GLY A 415 -0.13 -7.83 -27.34
CA GLY A 415 -0.39 -6.64 -28.17
C GLY A 415 0.79 -5.68 -28.20
N TYR A 416 0.54 -4.42 -28.56
CA TYR A 416 1.58 -3.38 -28.54
C TYR A 416 2.11 -3.17 -27.12
N GLY A 417 3.39 -2.84 -26.95
CA GLY A 417 3.93 -2.32 -25.67
C GLY A 417 3.88 -0.79 -25.62
N ALA A 418 3.90 -0.14 -26.77
CA ALA A 418 3.73 1.29 -26.92
C ALA A 418 3.22 1.63 -28.33
N PHE A 419 2.48 2.73 -28.47
CA PHE A 419 2.23 3.37 -29.75
C PHE A 419 3.28 4.45 -29.98
N ARG A 420 4.28 4.17 -30.82
CA ARG A 420 5.30 5.18 -31.19
C ARG A 420 4.75 6.19 -32.20
N SER A 421 3.71 5.81 -32.93
CA SER A 421 2.94 6.63 -33.85
C SER A 421 1.46 6.23 -33.83
N ASN A 422 0.59 6.92 -34.57
CA ASN A 422 -0.83 6.57 -34.61
C ASN A 422 -1.06 5.24 -35.33
N VAL A 423 -1.75 4.32 -34.67
CA VAL A 423 -2.04 2.97 -35.17
C VAL A 423 -3.50 2.88 -35.58
N THR A 424 -3.77 2.33 -36.76
CA THR A 424 -5.12 1.96 -37.21
C THR A 424 -5.27 0.45 -37.23
N VAL A 425 -6.30 -0.06 -36.55
CA VAL A 425 -6.63 -1.49 -36.45
C VAL A 425 -7.98 -1.70 -37.11
N THR A 426 -8.05 -2.50 -38.16
CA THR A 426 -9.31 -2.80 -38.88
C THR A 426 -9.68 -4.26 -38.69
N MET A 427 -10.70 -4.52 -37.90
CA MET A 427 -11.16 -5.88 -37.55
C MET A 427 -12.45 -6.24 -38.31
N ASP A 428 -12.54 -7.47 -38.82
CA ASP A 428 -13.71 -7.96 -39.56
C ASP A 428 -14.37 -9.14 -38.85
N ALA A 429 -15.50 -8.88 -38.21
CA ALA A 429 -16.25 -9.89 -37.47
C ALA A 429 -16.79 -11.03 -38.32
N SER A 430 -16.98 -10.82 -39.64
CA SER A 430 -17.47 -11.87 -40.53
C SER A 430 -16.46 -13.00 -40.74
N GLN A 431 -15.17 -12.73 -40.50
CA GLN A 431 -14.10 -13.72 -40.59
C GLN A 431 -13.97 -14.58 -39.32
N GLY A 432 -14.74 -14.29 -38.27
CA GLY A 432 -14.67 -14.99 -36.99
C GLY A 432 -13.30 -14.89 -36.33
N GLY A 433 -13.01 -15.77 -35.37
CA GLY A 433 -11.64 -15.84 -34.84
C GLY A 433 -11.22 -14.56 -34.08
N LEU A 434 -9.92 -14.29 -34.17
CA LEU A 434 -9.30 -13.06 -33.68
C LEU A 434 -9.65 -11.83 -34.55
N ASN A 435 -10.18 -12.01 -35.76
CA ASN A 435 -10.71 -10.90 -36.58
C ASN A 435 -12.03 -10.36 -36.01
N ALA A 436 -12.79 -11.19 -35.28
CA ALA A 436 -14.03 -10.78 -34.65
C ALA A 436 -13.86 -10.26 -33.22
N PHE A 437 -12.97 -10.89 -32.44
CA PHE A 437 -12.79 -10.58 -31.02
C PHE A 437 -11.35 -10.80 -30.59
N ASP A 438 -10.73 -9.77 -30.02
CA ASP A 438 -9.37 -9.86 -29.47
C ASP A 438 -9.21 -9.09 -28.16
N VAL A 439 -8.22 -9.49 -27.36
CA VAL A 439 -7.83 -8.87 -26.10
C VAL A 439 -6.34 -8.49 -26.18
N TRP A 440 -6.04 -7.22 -25.94
CA TRP A 440 -4.68 -6.74 -25.73
C TRP A 440 -4.45 -6.52 -24.23
N SER A 441 -3.49 -7.26 -23.68
CA SER A 441 -3.22 -7.36 -22.25
C SER A 441 -2.02 -6.54 -21.76
N ASN A 442 -1.23 -5.98 -22.69
CA ASN A 442 -0.11 -5.12 -22.32
C ASN A 442 -0.55 -3.76 -21.79
N ASP A 443 0.33 -3.17 -20.97
CA ASP A 443 0.24 -1.76 -20.58
C ASP A 443 0.80 -0.92 -21.73
N ILE A 444 -0.09 -0.34 -22.55
CA ILE A 444 0.31 0.37 -23.77
C ILE A 444 0.63 1.82 -23.44
N SER A 445 1.84 2.27 -23.75
CA SER A 445 2.33 3.64 -23.54
C SER A 445 2.62 4.38 -24.85
N GLY A 446 3.19 5.58 -24.78
CA GLY A 446 3.75 6.29 -25.95
C GLY A 446 2.88 7.45 -26.48
N PRO A 447 3.44 8.26 -27.41
CA PRO A 447 2.78 9.46 -27.91
C PRO A 447 1.71 9.20 -28.98
N GLY A 448 1.67 8.00 -29.56
CA GLY A 448 0.69 7.62 -30.59
C GLY A 448 -0.71 7.37 -30.03
N GLY A 449 -1.69 7.30 -30.93
CA GLY A 449 -3.09 6.97 -30.63
C GLY A 449 -3.59 5.73 -31.36
N LEU A 450 -4.74 5.22 -30.94
CA LEU A 450 -5.42 4.06 -31.51
C LEU A 450 -6.65 4.49 -32.32
N THR A 451 -6.76 4.06 -33.57
CA THR A 451 -8.01 4.08 -34.34
C THR A 451 -8.48 2.65 -34.56
N LEU A 452 -9.63 2.29 -33.97
CA LEU A 452 -10.29 1.00 -34.18
C LEU A 452 -11.39 1.16 -35.24
N ALA A 453 -11.34 0.32 -36.27
CA ALA A 453 -12.21 0.33 -37.42
C ALA A 453 -12.74 -1.06 -37.78
N GLY A 454 -13.76 -1.11 -38.64
CA GLY A 454 -14.41 -2.34 -39.06
C GLY A 454 -15.55 -2.75 -38.13
N THR A 455 -15.77 -4.06 -37.98
CA THR A 455 -16.93 -4.64 -37.29
C THR A 455 -16.57 -5.48 -36.07
N GLY A 456 -15.27 -5.62 -35.76
CA GLY A 456 -14.79 -6.44 -34.65
C GLY A 456 -14.81 -5.75 -33.28
N THR A 457 -14.50 -6.55 -32.25
CA THR A 457 -14.37 -6.13 -30.86
C THR A 457 -12.91 -6.24 -30.40
N LEU A 458 -12.35 -5.15 -29.88
CA LEU A 458 -11.05 -5.13 -29.22
C LEU A 458 -11.23 -4.80 -27.75
N VAL A 459 -10.67 -5.61 -26.85
CA VAL A 459 -10.63 -5.31 -25.42
C VAL A 459 -9.22 -4.88 -25.01
N LEU A 460 -9.11 -3.73 -24.34
CA LEU A 460 -7.89 -3.30 -23.66
C LEU A 460 -7.93 -3.74 -22.20
N ALA A 461 -7.03 -4.65 -21.82
CA ALA A 461 -7.00 -5.25 -20.49
C ALA A 461 -5.83 -4.77 -19.61
N GLY A 462 -4.80 -4.15 -20.19
CA GLY A 462 -3.69 -3.54 -19.45
C GLY A 462 -3.97 -2.11 -18.96
N ALA A 463 -2.96 -1.51 -18.34
CA ALA A 463 -2.98 -0.11 -17.91
C ALA A 463 -2.45 0.82 -19.01
N ASN A 464 -3.36 1.41 -19.79
CA ASN A 464 -3.01 2.15 -20.99
C ASN A 464 -2.82 3.64 -20.71
N THR A 465 -1.64 4.16 -21.08
CA THR A 465 -1.19 5.53 -20.77
C THR A 465 -0.79 6.34 -22.01
N TYR A 466 -1.00 5.80 -23.21
CA TYR A 466 -0.71 6.49 -24.46
C TYR A 466 -1.51 7.79 -24.61
N THR A 467 -0.93 8.80 -25.24
CA THR A 467 -1.48 10.18 -25.21
C THR A 467 -2.11 10.64 -26.52
N GLY A 468 -1.90 9.94 -27.63
CA GLY A 468 -2.46 10.30 -28.94
C GLY A 468 -3.99 10.13 -29.06
N GLY A 469 -4.62 9.58 -28.02
CA GLY A 469 -6.06 9.37 -27.92
C GLY A 469 -6.56 8.11 -28.65
N THR A 470 -7.85 7.84 -28.50
CA THR A 470 -8.52 6.65 -29.02
C THR A 470 -9.72 7.06 -29.88
N ARG A 471 -9.87 6.45 -31.05
CA ARG A 471 -11.00 6.66 -31.96
C ARG A 471 -11.65 5.32 -32.28
N VAL A 472 -12.92 5.16 -31.92
CA VAL A 472 -13.71 3.97 -32.25
C VAL A 472 -14.66 4.33 -33.38
N GLN A 473 -14.43 3.77 -34.56
CA GLN A 473 -15.23 4.05 -35.75
C GLN A 473 -16.52 3.22 -35.79
N SER A 474 -17.45 3.63 -36.65
CA SER A 474 -18.76 2.99 -36.82
C SER A 474 -18.62 1.49 -37.07
N GLY A 475 -19.46 0.69 -36.41
CA GLY A 475 -19.46 -0.77 -36.49
C GLY A 475 -18.51 -1.47 -35.51
N SER A 476 -17.50 -0.77 -34.97
CA SER A 476 -16.52 -1.36 -34.05
C SER A 476 -16.94 -1.27 -32.59
N THR A 477 -16.42 -2.18 -31.77
CA THR A 477 -16.61 -2.16 -30.31
C THR A 477 -15.26 -2.15 -29.57
N LEU A 478 -15.09 -1.18 -28.66
CA LEU A 478 -13.97 -1.16 -27.73
C LEU A 478 -14.44 -1.61 -26.34
N GLY A 479 -13.84 -2.67 -25.81
CA GLY A 479 -13.99 -3.08 -24.42
C GLY A 479 -12.82 -2.61 -23.55
N LEU A 480 -13.06 -2.40 -22.26
CA LEU A 480 -12.04 -2.00 -21.30
C LEU A 480 -12.19 -2.80 -20.01
N SER A 481 -11.20 -3.64 -19.68
CA SER A 481 -11.10 -4.33 -18.38
C SER A 481 -9.93 -3.82 -17.52
N GLY A 482 -8.97 -3.13 -18.13
CA GLY A 482 -7.87 -2.42 -17.46
C GLY A 482 -8.15 -0.92 -17.33
N SER A 483 -7.15 -0.08 -17.55
CA SER A 483 -7.32 1.38 -17.55
C SER A 483 -7.03 2.01 -18.90
N LEU A 484 -7.71 3.11 -19.20
CA LEU A 484 -7.46 3.93 -20.38
C LEU A 484 -7.40 5.41 -19.97
N LEU A 485 -6.22 6.00 -20.18
CA LEU A 485 -5.99 7.43 -20.07
C LEU A 485 -6.11 8.10 -21.45
N GLY A 486 -6.48 9.37 -21.45
CA GLY A 486 -6.47 10.21 -22.66
C GLY A 486 -7.83 10.34 -23.35
N PRO A 487 -7.91 11.18 -24.41
CA PRO A 487 -9.17 11.48 -25.06
C PRO A 487 -9.68 10.29 -25.88
N LEU A 488 -10.98 9.99 -25.77
CA LEU A 488 -11.68 8.93 -26.49
C LEU A 488 -12.84 9.53 -27.31
N TRP A 489 -12.89 9.20 -28.60
CA TRP A 489 -14.03 9.48 -29.46
C TRP A 489 -14.72 8.17 -29.88
N VAL A 490 -16.03 8.11 -29.69
CA VAL A 490 -16.89 6.99 -30.07
C VAL A 490 -17.85 7.46 -31.16
N ALA A 491 -17.67 6.99 -32.39
CA ALA A 491 -18.49 7.39 -33.53
C ALA A 491 -19.92 6.85 -33.45
N SER A 492 -20.83 7.44 -34.23
CA SER A 492 -22.17 6.88 -34.39
C SER A 492 -22.13 5.46 -34.95
N GLY A 493 -22.88 4.54 -34.31
CA GLY A 493 -22.85 3.11 -34.60
C GLY A 493 -21.65 2.35 -34.02
N ALA A 494 -20.77 3.01 -33.26
CA ALA A 494 -19.71 2.38 -32.49
C ALA A 494 -20.13 2.17 -31.02
N SER A 495 -19.46 1.25 -30.32
CA SER A 495 -19.71 0.95 -28.90
C SER A 495 -18.44 1.04 -28.05
N PHE A 496 -18.57 1.57 -26.84
CA PHE A 496 -17.53 1.51 -25.79
C PHE A 496 -18.09 0.88 -24.52
N VAL A 497 -17.42 -0.15 -24.00
CA VAL A 497 -17.86 -0.92 -22.84
C VAL A 497 -16.77 -0.95 -21.77
N VAL A 498 -17.06 -0.39 -20.60
CA VAL A 498 -16.17 -0.42 -19.43
C VAL A 498 -16.63 -1.53 -18.49
N GLY A 499 -15.76 -2.50 -18.22
CA GLY A 499 -15.98 -3.60 -17.28
C GLY A 499 -15.89 -3.17 -15.82
N ARG A 500 -16.22 -4.07 -14.88
CA ARG A 500 -16.27 -3.74 -13.44
C ARG A 500 -14.93 -3.28 -12.86
N THR A 501 -13.83 -3.85 -13.35
CA THR A 501 -12.46 -3.44 -12.98
C THR A 501 -11.90 -2.37 -13.92
N GLY A 502 -12.68 -1.99 -14.94
CA GLY A 502 -12.29 -1.02 -15.94
C GLY A 502 -12.30 0.39 -15.38
N THR A 503 -11.29 1.19 -15.75
CA THR A 503 -11.21 2.60 -15.38
C THR A 503 -10.91 3.47 -16.59
N PHE A 504 -11.83 4.34 -16.96
CA PHE A 504 -11.60 5.38 -17.96
C PHE A 504 -11.52 6.74 -17.29
N THR A 505 -10.39 7.42 -17.47
CA THR A 505 -10.21 8.80 -17.02
C THR A 505 -9.70 9.66 -18.16
N GLY A 506 -10.55 10.53 -18.69
CA GLY A 506 -10.22 11.33 -19.85
C GLY A 506 -11.42 12.06 -20.45
N ALA A 507 -11.17 12.77 -21.55
CA ALA A 507 -12.24 13.42 -22.29
C ALA A 507 -12.94 12.38 -23.19
N LEU A 508 -14.26 12.24 -23.07
CA LEU A 508 -15.08 11.34 -23.88
C LEU A 508 -16.00 12.17 -24.79
N SER A 509 -15.85 12.02 -26.10
CA SER A 509 -16.79 12.49 -27.11
C SER A 509 -17.58 11.30 -27.64
N ASN A 510 -18.85 11.18 -27.24
CA ASN A 510 -19.69 10.04 -27.56
C ASN A 510 -20.83 10.41 -28.53
N ASP A 511 -20.77 9.89 -29.75
CA ASP A 511 -21.85 9.92 -30.74
C ASP A 511 -22.49 8.53 -30.95
N GLY A 512 -21.97 7.50 -30.29
CA GLY A 512 -22.41 6.11 -30.34
C GLY A 512 -23.09 5.65 -29.06
N THR A 513 -22.70 4.46 -28.56
CA THR A 513 -23.21 3.89 -27.31
C THR A 513 -22.09 3.63 -26.32
N VAL A 514 -22.33 3.99 -25.05
CA VAL A 514 -21.42 3.67 -23.96
C VAL A 514 -22.15 2.88 -22.87
N TYR A 515 -21.49 1.83 -22.40
CA TYR A 515 -21.93 1.07 -21.22
C TYR A 515 -20.81 1.06 -20.17
N ASN A 516 -21.09 1.59 -18.99
CA ASN A 516 -20.14 1.63 -17.88
C ASN A 516 -20.56 0.69 -16.75
N ALA A 517 -19.77 -0.33 -16.43
CA ALA A 517 -19.90 -1.13 -15.19
C ALA A 517 -18.77 -0.86 -14.18
N GLY A 518 -17.76 -0.08 -14.56
CA GLY A 518 -16.58 0.23 -13.75
C GLY A 518 -16.57 1.68 -13.31
N MET A 519 -15.43 2.34 -13.46
CA MET A 519 -15.26 3.76 -13.16
C MET A 519 -15.05 4.54 -14.45
N VAL A 520 -15.91 5.53 -14.68
CA VAL A 520 -15.78 6.52 -15.76
C VAL A 520 -15.79 7.90 -15.12
N ASP A 521 -14.74 8.68 -15.35
CA ASP A 521 -14.59 10.02 -14.78
C ASP A 521 -13.87 10.96 -15.76
N GLY A 522 -14.29 12.22 -15.84
CA GLY A 522 -13.69 13.20 -16.73
C GLY A 522 -14.66 14.19 -17.37
N SER A 523 -14.44 14.53 -18.64
CA SER A 523 -15.27 15.50 -19.38
C SER A 523 -16.02 14.83 -20.52
N PHE A 524 -17.33 15.05 -20.60
CA PHE A 524 -18.22 14.39 -21.57
C PHE A 524 -18.78 15.35 -22.61
N SER A 525 -18.89 14.90 -23.84
CA SER A 525 -19.52 15.62 -24.95
C SER A 525 -20.14 14.65 -25.95
N GLY A 526 -20.94 15.18 -26.88
CA GLY A 526 -21.62 14.39 -27.91
C GLY A 526 -23.07 14.03 -27.56
N GLY A 527 -23.76 13.41 -28.52
CA GLY A 527 -25.19 13.10 -28.46
C GLY A 527 -25.54 11.62 -28.29
N GLY A 528 -24.55 10.78 -28.03
CA GLY A 528 -24.72 9.33 -27.91
C GLY A 528 -25.42 8.89 -26.62
N ALA A 529 -25.88 7.64 -26.61
CA ALA A 529 -26.52 7.02 -25.45
C ALA A 529 -25.47 6.55 -24.43
N PHE A 530 -25.74 6.77 -23.15
CA PHE A 530 -24.86 6.35 -22.05
C PHE A 530 -25.65 5.55 -21.00
N THR A 531 -25.25 4.31 -20.76
CA THR A 531 -25.77 3.47 -19.68
C THR A 531 -24.73 3.34 -18.58
N ASN A 532 -25.08 3.73 -17.36
CA ASN A 532 -24.23 3.61 -16.18
C ASN A 532 -24.75 2.52 -15.24
N ALA A 533 -23.90 1.55 -14.95
CA ALA A 533 -24.05 0.46 -13.98
C ALA A 533 -22.88 0.44 -12.97
N GLY A 534 -21.99 1.43 -13.02
CA GLY A 534 -20.84 1.60 -12.12
C GLY A 534 -20.76 3.03 -11.58
N TRP A 535 -19.56 3.55 -11.40
CA TRP A 535 -19.31 4.95 -10.99
C TRP A 535 -19.18 5.86 -12.21
N LEU A 536 -19.96 6.94 -12.23
CA LEU A 536 -19.88 8.03 -13.20
C LEU A 536 -19.57 9.34 -12.46
N GLY A 537 -18.34 9.84 -12.59
CA GLY A 537 -17.90 11.15 -12.12
C GLY A 537 -17.76 12.14 -13.28
N GLY A 538 -17.59 13.43 -12.98
CA GLY A 538 -17.15 14.42 -13.96
C GLY A 538 -18.25 15.32 -14.54
N THR A 539 -17.93 16.09 -15.58
CA THR A 539 -18.83 17.14 -16.12
C THR A 539 -19.06 17.01 -17.62
N GLY A 540 -20.16 17.55 -18.12
CA GLY A 540 -20.39 17.67 -19.57
C GLY A 540 -21.77 17.22 -20.01
N THR A 541 -21.89 16.91 -21.31
CA THR A 541 -23.16 16.63 -21.98
C THR A 541 -23.26 15.17 -22.42
N PHE A 542 -24.42 14.58 -22.16
CA PHE A 542 -24.83 13.26 -22.62
C PHE A 542 -26.03 13.39 -23.56
N GLY A 543 -26.16 12.47 -24.53
CA GLY A 543 -27.37 12.34 -25.34
C GLY A 543 -28.53 11.84 -24.51
N SER A 544 -28.48 10.58 -24.10
CA SER A 544 -29.36 10.00 -23.07
C SER A 544 -28.53 9.39 -21.96
N LEU A 545 -29.07 9.39 -20.74
CA LEU A 545 -28.40 8.83 -19.56
C LEU A 545 -29.32 7.85 -18.85
N ASP A 546 -28.88 6.60 -18.71
CA ASP A 546 -29.62 5.53 -18.03
C ASP A 546 -28.81 5.02 -16.83
N LEU A 547 -29.26 5.34 -15.61
CA LEU A 547 -28.64 4.95 -14.36
C LEU A 547 -29.29 3.64 -13.86
N ARG A 548 -28.51 2.55 -13.90
CA ARG A 548 -28.93 1.19 -13.51
C ARG A 548 -28.76 0.97 -12.01
N GLY A 549 -29.44 -0.06 -11.49
CA GLY A 549 -29.28 -0.47 -10.10
C GLY A 549 -27.82 -0.82 -9.78
N GLY A 550 -27.31 -0.33 -8.65
CA GLY A 550 -25.90 -0.46 -8.25
C GLY A 550 -24.97 0.63 -8.81
N SER A 551 -25.45 1.50 -9.70
CA SER A 551 -24.67 2.63 -10.21
C SER A 551 -24.62 3.80 -9.23
N ILE A 552 -23.57 4.62 -9.35
CA ILE A 552 -23.43 5.92 -8.69
C ILE A 552 -23.13 6.97 -9.76
N VAL A 553 -23.82 8.11 -9.68
CA VAL A 553 -23.46 9.32 -10.43
C VAL A 553 -23.11 10.44 -9.45
N SER A 554 -22.00 11.15 -9.71
CA SER A 554 -21.57 12.34 -8.98
C SER A 554 -21.07 13.38 -9.98
N PRO A 555 -21.86 14.41 -10.31
CA PRO A 555 -21.40 15.50 -11.17
C PRO A 555 -20.13 16.17 -10.62
N GLY A 556 -19.15 16.43 -11.48
CA GLY A 556 -17.96 17.23 -11.17
C GLY A 556 -16.86 16.59 -10.33
N HIS A 557 -15.91 17.44 -9.93
CA HIS A 557 -14.85 17.18 -8.93
C HIS A 557 -14.98 18.15 -7.73
N SER A 558 -16.19 18.62 -7.52
CA SER A 558 -16.77 19.58 -6.57
C SER A 558 -18.23 19.76 -7.02
N VAL A 559 -18.96 20.77 -6.52
CA VAL A 559 -20.27 21.11 -7.08
C VAL A 559 -20.19 21.32 -8.60
N GLY A 560 -20.86 20.46 -9.36
CA GLY A 560 -20.80 20.37 -10.81
C GLY A 560 -22.15 20.17 -11.48
N THR A 561 -22.16 20.21 -12.81
CA THR A 561 -23.37 19.97 -13.59
C THR A 561 -23.14 18.93 -14.69
N ILE A 562 -24.07 17.97 -14.75
CA ILE A 562 -24.22 17.05 -15.88
C ILE A 562 -25.44 17.50 -16.70
N GLN A 563 -25.24 17.67 -18.00
CA GLN A 563 -26.30 17.98 -18.95
C GLN A 563 -26.72 16.71 -19.69
N VAL A 564 -28.01 16.41 -19.75
CA VAL A 564 -28.58 15.30 -20.52
C VAL A 564 -29.50 15.89 -21.56
N SER A 565 -29.09 15.92 -22.84
CA SER A 565 -29.86 16.60 -23.90
C SER A 565 -31.20 15.92 -24.19
N GLY A 566 -31.24 14.59 -24.09
CA GLY A 566 -32.42 13.74 -24.20
C GLY A 566 -32.97 13.33 -22.85
N ASN A 567 -33.34 12.05 -22.70
CA ASN A 567 -34.00 11.55 -21.50
C ASN A 567 -33.02 11.02 -20.46
N LEU A 568 -33.40 11.16 -19.18
CA LEU A 568 -32.77 10.52 -18.03
C LEU A 568 -33.67 9.39 -17.51
N SER A 569 -33.09 8.22 -17.25
CA SER A 569 -33.75 7.13 -16.53
C SER A 569 -32.96 6.80 -15.26
N VAL A 570 -33.65 6.69 -14.12
CA VAL A 570 -33.06 6.28 -12.84
C VAL A 570 -33.77 5.03 -12.34
N SER A 571 -33.04 3.93 -12.30
CA SER A 571 -33.55 2.63 -11.82
C SER A 571 -33.51 2.53 -10.29
N ALA A 572 -34.34 1.65 -9.73
CA ALA A 572 -34.22 1.27 -8.32
C ALA A 572 -32.81 0.75 -8.01
N GLY A 573 -32.26 1.16 -6.88
CA GLY A 573 -30.89 0.80 -6.44
C GLY A 573 -29.77 1.63 -7.07
N ALA A 574 -30.05 2.57 -7.98
CA ALA A 574 -29.08 3.57 -8.40
C ALA A 574 -28.90 4.64 -7.31
N ALA A 575 -27.73 5.26 -7.22
CA ALA A 575 -27.47 6.38 -6.32
C ALA A 575 -27.03 7.64 -7.08
N TYR A 576 -27.54 8.78 -6.64
CA TYR A 576 -27.06 10.10 -7.02
C TYR A 576 -26.35 10.72 -5.82
N PHE A 577 -25.02 10.77 -5.88
CA PHE A 577 -24.21 11.48 -4.92
C PHE A 577 -24.20 12.96 -5.27
N ALA A 578 -24.99 13.74 -4.53
CA ALA A 578 -25.13 15.18 -4.73
C ALA A 578 -24.25 15.92 -3.72
N GLN A 579 -23.16 16.51 -4.20
CA GLN A 579 -22.30 17.37 -3.39
C GLN A 579 -22.97 18.72 -3.17
N VAL A 580 -22.84 19.26 -1.95
CA VAL A 580 -23.34 20.58 -1.57
C VAL A 580 -22.18 21.41 -1.04
N GLU A 581 -22.08 22.65 -1.52
CA GLU A 581 -21.15 23.66 -1.04
C GLU A 581 -21.85 25.02 -0.94
N GLY A 582 -21.86 25.60 0.27
CA GLY A 582 -22.43 26.92 0.51
C GLY A 582 -23.89 27.00 0.08
N SER A 583 -24.17 27.78 -0.98
CA SER A 583 -25.50 27.96 -1.56
C SER A 583 -25.74 27.18 -2.86
N THR A 584 -24.85 26.23 -3.19
CA THR A 584 -24.87 25.49 -4.46
C THR A 584 -24.80 23.99 -4.21
N ALA A 585 -25.34 23.20 -5.14
CA ALA A 585 -25.27 21.75 -5.11
C ALA A 585 -25.09 21.20 -6.52
N ASP A 586 -24.64 19.95 -6.62
CA ASP A 586 -24.61 19.22 -7.88
C ASP A 586 -25.96 19.25 -8.58
N LEU A 587 -25.92 19.36 -9.91
CA LEU A 587 -27.11 19.41 -10.74
C LEU A 587 -27.04 18.43 -11.91
N ILE A 588 -28.08 17.61 -12.08
CA ILE A 588 -28.35 16.91 -13.33
C ILE A 588 -29.45 17.67 -14.07
N GLN A 589 -29.08 18.34 -15.17
CA GLN A 589 -30.00 19.11 -15.99
C GLN A 589 -30.39 18.32 -17.24
N VAL A 590 -31.68 18.01 -17.37
CA VAL A 590 -32.24 17.16 -18.42
C VAL A 590 -33.08 17.99 -19.38
N GLY A 591 -32.76 17.94 -20.68
CA GLY A 591 -33.51 18.59 -21.75
C GLY A 591 -34.78 17.83 -22.17
N GLY A 592 -34.77 16.49 -22.04
CA GLY A 592 -35.94 15.64 -22.22
C GLY A 592 -36.68 15.33 -20.91
N ALA A 593 -37.32 14.17 -20.85
CA ALA A 593 -38.03 13.70 -19.65
C ALA A 593 -37.08 12.97 -18.69
N ALA A 594 -37.35 13.05 -17.39
CA ALA A 594 -36.69 12.27 -16.35
C ALA A 594 -37.64 11.24 -15.74
N ASN A 595 -37.32 9.95 -15.89
CA ASN A 595 -38.10 8.84 -15.39
C ASN A 595 -37.42 8.22 -14.16
N LEU A 596 -37.98 8.48 -12.97
CA LEU A 596 -37.42 8.09 -11.68
C LEU A 596 -38.19 6.88 -11.14
N SER A 597 -37.63 5.68 -11.30
CA SER A 597 -38.23 4.42 -10.84
C SER A 597 -37.76 4.03 -9.42
N GLY A 598 -37.22 4.99 -8.66
CA GLY A 598 -36.59 4.80 -7.35
C GLY A 598 -35.19 5.41 -7.31
N GLY A 599 -34.29 4.75 -6.57
CA GLY A 599 -32.92 5.20 -6.35
C GLY A 599 -32.77 6.08 -5.10
N THR A 600 -31.53 6.35 -4.71
CA THR A 600 -31.21 7.08 -3.47
C THR A 600 -30.40 8.32 -3.79
N VAL A 601 -30.79 9.47 -3.23
CA VAL A 601 -29.92 10.65 -3.21
C VAL A 601 -29.02 10.57 -1.97
N ILE A 602 -27.72 10.67 -2.15
CA ILE A 602 -26.74 10.75 -1.06
C ILE A 602 -26.20 12.19 -1.05
N ALA A 603 -26.52 12.94 -0.02
CA ALA A 603 -26.05 14.31 0.13
C ALA A 603 -24.68 14.34 0.82
N GLY A 604 -23.65 14.75 0.07
CA GLY A 604 -22.29 14.95 0.57
C GLY A 604 -21.95 16.42 0.72
N LEU A 605 -21.01 16.74 1.60
CA LEU A 605 -20.48 18.11 1.74
C LEU A 605 -19.04 18.16 1.20
N ILE A 606 -18.75 19.19 0.42
CA ILE A 606 -17.39 19.48 -0.02
C ILE A 606 -17.11 20.98 0.18
N GLY A 607 -15.96 21.30 0.79
CA GLY A 607 -15.60 22.69 1.08
C GLY A 607 -16.41 23.30 2.23
N HIS A 608 -17.13 24.38 1.95
CA HIS A 608 -17.84 25.18 2.95
C HIS A 608 -19.13 24.50 3.48
N SER A 609 -19.55 24.87 4.69
CA SER A 609 -20.81 24.40 5.28
C SER A 609 -22.04 24.78 4.42
N PRO A 610 -23.05 23.91 4.32
CA PRO A 610 -24.29 24.22 3.62
C PRO A 610 -25.10 25.26 4.39
N ILE A 611 -25.99 25.96 3.68
CA ILE A 611 -27.07 26.71 4.32
C ILE A 611 -28.19 25.72 4.68
N LEU A 612 -28.36 25.41 5.97
CA LEU A 612 -29.43 24.51 6.42
C LEU A 612 -30.81 25.13 6.20
N GLY A 613 -31.77 24.29 5.80
CA GLY A 613 -33.12 24.71 5.42
C GLY A 613 -33.22 25.36 4.05
N GLN A 614 -32.10 25.66 3.37
CA GLN A 614 -32.12 26.06 1.97
C GLN A 614 -32.46 24.86 1.09
N THR A 615 -33.23 25.13 0.05
CA THR A 615 -33.60 24.18 -0.98
C THR A 615 -32.65 24.31 -2.17
N TYR A 616 -31.97 23.22 -2.52
CA TYR A 616 -31.00 23.13 -3.61
C TYR A 616 -31.63 22.35 -4.78
N PRO A 617 -31.73 22.90 -6.00
CA PRO A 617 -32.11 22.10 -7.16
C PRO A 617 -31.00 21.12 -7.48
N ILE A 618 -31.31 19.82 -7.46
CA ILE A 618 -30.35 18.76 -7.77
C ILE A 618 -30.65 18.05 -9.10
N LEU A 619 -31.89 18.14 -9.58
CA LEU A 619 -32.30 17.63 -10.88
C LEU A 619 -33.37 18.53 -11.47
N THR A 620 -33.24 18.90 -12.74
CA THR A 620 -34.27 19.60 -13.52
C THR A 620 -34.55 18.85 -14.82
N ALA A 621 -35.80 18.78 -15.27
CA ALA A 621 -36.17 18.13 -16.53
C ALA A 621 -37.17 18.97 -17.33
N ALA A 622 -36.77 19.44 -18.52
CA ALA A 622 -37.62 20.29 -19.35
C ALA A 622 -38.79 19.52 -20.00
N GLY A 623 -38.64 18.21 -20.22
CA GLY A 623 -39.72 17.32 -20.66
C GLY A 623 -40.58 16.75 -19.51
N GLY A 624 -40.38 17.22 -18.29
CA GLY A 624 -41.11 16.78 -17.09
C GLY A 624 -40.48 15.59 -16.36
N ILE A 625 -40.89 15.39 -15.11
CA ILE A 625 -40.46 14.30 -14.23
C ILE A 625 -41.63 13.32 -14.02
N THR A 626 -41.35 12.03 -14.17
CA THR A 626 -42.27 10.96 -13.76
C THR A 626 -41.65 10.10 -12.66
N GLY A 627 -42.44 9.71 -11.67
CA GLY A 627 -41.96 8.97 -10.50
C GLY A 627 -41.19 9.83 -9.49
N SER A 628 -40.38 9.20 -8.63
CA SER A 628 -39.56 9.88 -7.61
C SER A 628 -38.34 9.04 -7.22
N PHE A 629 -37.33 9.69 -6.62
CA PHE A 629 -36.33 8.97 -5.83
C PHE A 629 -37.02 8.25 -4.65
N ALA A 630 -36.47 7.11 -4.23
CA ALA A 630 -37.02 6.31 -3.13
C ALA A 630 -36.65 6.87 -1.76
N SER A 631 -35.45 7.44 -1.61
CA SER A 631 -34.99 8.03 -0.36
C SER A 631 -33.88 9.08 -0.57
N ALA A 632 -33.61 9.84 0.49
CA ALA A 632 -32.39 10.64 0.61
C ALA A 632 -31.71 10.37 1.94
N VAL A 633 -30.38 10.33 1.91
CA VAL A 633 -29.51 10.13 3.08
C VAL A 633 -28.35 11.11 3.01
N THR A 634 -27.60 11.23 4.09
CA THR A 634 -26.36 12.02 4.14
C THR A 634 -25.13 11.11 4.09
N ASP A 635 -24.02 11.63 3.56
CA ASP A 635 -22.73 10.92 3.52
C ASP A 635 -21.98 11.06 4.85
N ASP A 636 -22.25 10.16 5.80
CA ASP A 636 -21.67 10.19 7.15
C ASP A 636 -21.82 11.55 7.86
N LEU A 637 -23.00 12.18 7.77
CA LEU A 637 -23.34 13.41 8.50
C LEU A 637 -24.45 13.10 9.51
N PRO A 638 -24.11 12.59 10.71
CA PRO A 638 -25.06 12.00 11.65
C PRO A 638 -26.06 13.01 12.24
N PHE A 639 -25.75 14.30 12.19
CA PHE A 639 -26.58 15.36 12.77
C PHE A 639 -27.47 16.06 11.74
N LEU A 640 -27.32 15.74 10.45
CA LEU A 640 -28.13 16.28 9.39
C LEU A 640 -29.12 15.24 8.86
N ALA A 641 -30.24 15.73 8.33
CA ALA A 641 -31.19 14.94 7.57
C ALA A 641 -31.31 15.53 6.16
N ALA A 642 -31.35 14.65 5.17
CA ALA A 642 -31.63 14.99 3.78
C ALA A 642 -33.10 14.75 3.47
N SER A 643 -33.75 15.71 2.81
CA SER A 643 -35.14 15.59 2.38
C SER A 643 -35.30 16.03 0.93
N LEU A 644 -36.21 15.40 0.19
CA LEU A 644 -36.45 15.69 -1.22
C LEU A 644 -37.85 16.24 -1.43
N ASN A 645 -37.97 17.22 -2.32
CA ASN A 645 -39.26 17.64 -2.88
C ASN A 645 -39.21 17.50 -4.40
N THR A 646 -40.18 16.77 -4.96
CA THR A 646 -40.33 16.57 -6.40
C THR A 646 -41.53 17.36 -6.90
N SER A 647 -41.27 18.22 -7.88
CA SER A 647 -42.27 18.98 -8.63
C SER A 647 -42.38 18.45 -10.06
N ALA A 648 -43.21 19.07 -10.90
CA ALA A 648 -43.40 18.65 -12.30
C ALA A 648 -42.09 18.65 -13.11
N ASN A 649 -41.14 19.55 -12.82
CA ASN A 649 -39.94 19.76 -13.63
C ASN A 649 -38.63 19.80 -12.81
N ALA A 650 -38.67 19.62 -11.49
CA ALA A 650 -37.48 19.65 -10.66
C ALA A 650 -37.57 18.74 -9.42
N VAL A 651 -36.44 18.14 -9.04
CA VAL A 651 -36.20 17.57 -7.70
C VAL A 651 -35.26 18.51 -6.96
N THR A 652 -35.64 18.82 -5.73
CA THR A 652 -34.84 19.65 -4.83
C THR A 652 -34.45 18.89 -3.57
N LEU A 653 -33.25 19.16 -3.08
CA LEU A 653 -32.69 18.65 -1.83
C LEU A 653 -32.75 19.75 -0.77
N THR A 654 -33.17 19.42 0.44
CA THR A 654 -33.03 20.30 1.61
C THR A 654 -32.31 19.54 2.71
N LEU A 655 -31.21 20.12 3.21
CA LEU A 655 -30.49 19.64 4.38
C LEU A 655 -30.98 20.37 5.62
N THR A 656 -31.36 19.64 6.66
CA THR A 656 -31.77 20.23 7.94
C THR A 656 -31.03 19.58 9.10
N ARG A 657 -30.93 20.30 10.22
CA ARG A 657 -30.50 19.72 11.49
C ARG A 657 -31.56 18.70 11.93
N ASN A 658 -31.15 17.46 12.18
CA ASN A 658 -32.04 16.41 12.70
C ASN A 658 -32.14 16.49 14.24
N ALA A 659 -32.84 15.53 14.87
CA ALA A 659 -33.04 15.51 16.33
C ALA A 659 -31.95 14.74 17.10
N VAL A 660 -30.93 14.19 16.42
CA VAL A 660 -29.85 13.42 17.06
C VAL A 660 -28.97 14.39 17.86
N PRO A 661 -28.85 14.28 19.20
CA PRO A 661 -28.03 15.21 19.98
C PRO A 661 -26.54 15.07 19.64
N PHE A 662 -25.77 16.15 19.66
CA PHE A 662 -24.32 16.12 19.51
C PHE A 662 -23.65 15.19 20.53
N ALA A 663 -24.18 15.18 21.76
CA ALA A 663 -23.65 14.35 22.84
C ALA A 663 -23.81 12.83 22.60
N SER A 664 -24.61 12.41 21.61
CA SER A 664 -24.73 10.99 21.24
C SER A 664 -23.43 10.38 20.72
N LEU A 665 -22.50 11.21 20.23
CA LEU A 665 -21.16 10.79 19.79
C LEU A 665 -20.06 11.09 20.81
N ALA A 666 -20.37 11.71 21.95
CA ALA A 666 -19.38 11.97 22.98
C ALA A 666 -18.96 10.68 23.68
N THR A 667 -17.65 10.51 23.85
CA THR A 667 -17.05 9.35 24.56
C THR A 667 -16.50 9.71 25.93
N SER A 668 -16.43 11.00 26.28
CA SER A 668 -16.00 11.50 27.58
C SER A 668 -16.96 12.54 28.15
N ALA A 669 -16.86 12.81 29.46
CA ALA A 669 -17.71 13.81 30.12
C ALA A 669 -17.41 15.24 29.63
N ASN A 670 -16.15 15.57 29.36
CA ASN A 670 -15.75 16.85 28.78
C ASN A 670 -16.32 17.01 27.36
N GLN A 671 -16.26 15.96 26.53
CA GLN A 671 -16.90 15.97 25.21
C GLN A 671 -18.41 16.15 25.32
N ALA A 672 -19.06 15.44 26.24
CA ALA A 672 -20.50 15.54 26.45
C ALA A 672 -20.90 16.94 26.95
N ALA A 673 -20.11 17.55 27.84
CA ALA A 673 -20.34 18.92 28.33
C ALA A 673 -20.29 19.94 27.19
N VAL A 674 -19.26 19.86 26.34
CA VAL A 674 -19.12 20.70 25.14
C VAL A 674 -20.28 20.47 24.17
N ALA A 675 -20.58 19.21 23.87
CA ALA A 675 -21.63 18.84 22.93
C ALA A 675 -23.02 19.32 23.39
N ASN A 676 -23.33 19.17 24.69
CA ASN A 676 -24.58 19.65 25.27
C ASN A 676 -24.70 21.18 25.23
N ALA A 677 -23.62 21.94 25.48
CA ALA A 677 -23.66 23.40 25.34
C ALA A 677 -23.83 23.85 23.88
N LEU A 678 -23.27 23.11 22.92
CA LEU A 678 -23.48 23.38 21.50
C LEU A 678 -24.91 23.06 21.04
N ASP A 679 -25.55 22.01 21.59
CA ASP A 679 -26.96 21.69 21.34
C ASP A 679 -27.92 22.69 22.01
N ALA A 680 -27.56 23.25 23.18
CA ALA A 680 -28.36 24.28 23.87
C ALA A 680 -28.35 25.62 23.12
N GLY A 681 -27.24 25.93 22.44
CA GLY A 681 -27.13 27.10 21.56
C GLY A 681 -27.84 26.90 20.21
N PRO A 682 -27.73 27.85 19.28
CA PRO A 682 -28.35 27.73 17.96
C PRO A 682 -27.63 26.70 17.07
N ALA A 683 -27.95 25.41 17.27
CA ALA A 683 -27.33 24.24 16.64
C ALA A 683 -27.31 24.24 15.09
N ALA A 684 -28.13 25.09 14.45
CA ALA A 684 -28.19 25.25 12.99
C ALA A 684 -27.38 26.44 12.46
N SER A 685 -26.60 27.14 13.30
CA SER A 685 -25.77 28.29 12.92
C SER A 685 -24.46 28.34 13.73
N GLY A 686 -23.50 29.18 13.32
CA GLY A 686 -22.25 29.38 14.05
C GLY A 686 -21.50 28.07 14.35
N LEU A 687 -21.02 27.91 15.59
CA LEU A 687 -20.35 26.67 16.03
C LEU A 687 -21.25 25.44 15.96
N GLY A 688 -22.55 25.59 16.24
CA GLY A 688 -23.50 24.49 16.15
C GLY A 688 -23.57 23.91 14.75
N LEU A 689 -23.63 24.77 13.73
CA LEU A 689 -23.61 24.35 12.32
C LEU A 689 -22.31 23.63 11.96
N LEU A 690 -21.17 24.21 12.35
CA LEU A 690 -19.85 23.62 12.06
C LEU A 690 -19.72 22.22 12.66
N ILE A 691 -20.34 21.98 13.81
CA ILE A 691 -20.40 20.67 14.46
C ILE A 691 -21.42 19.75 13.81
N ALA A 692 -22.58 20.26 13.42
CA ALA A 692 -23.61 19.49 12.71
C ALA A 692 -23.10 18.94 11.36
N THR A 693 -22.13 19.61 10.74
CA THR A 693 -21.49 19.18 9.48
C THR A 693 -20.30 18.25 9.67
N GLN A 694 -19.97 17.83 10.90
CA GLN A 694 -18.89 16.88 11.13
C GLN A 694 -19.35 15.44 10.92
N SER A 695 -18.38 14.61 10.52
CA SER A 695 -18.59 13.18 10.43
C SER A 695 -18.67 12.51 11.78
N THR A 696 -19.10 11.23 11.80
CA THR A 696 -19.17 10.44 13.03
C THR A 696 -17.81 10.39 13.76
N ALA A 697 -16.71 10.32 13.01
CA ALA A 697 -15.36 10.35 13.57
C ALA A 697 -14.81 11.77 13.84
N GLY A 698 -15.30 12.77 13.10
CA GLY A 698 -14.86 14.16 13.22
C GLY A 698 -15.44 14.86 14.46
N ALA A 699 -16.70 14.58 14.81
CA ALA A 699 -17.39 15.28 15.88
C ALA A 699 -16.72 15.17 17.27
N PRO A 700 -16.30 13.97 17.74
CA PRO A 700 -15.61 13.85 19.03
C PRO A 700 -14.29 14.63 19.10
N ARG A 701 -13.56 14.69 17.98
CA ARG A 701 -12.31 15.47 17.88
C ARG A 701 -12.58 16.97 17.94
N ALA A 702 -13.68 17.43 17.33
CA ALA A 702 -14.11 18.82 17.42
C ALA A 702 -14.52 19.20 18.84
N PHE A 703 -15.23 18.33 19.57
CA PHE A 703 -15.58 18.55 20.98
C PHE A 703 -14.32 18.72 21.86
N ASP A 704 -13.33 17.84 21.66
CA ASP A 704 -12.05 17.92 22.38
C ASP A 704 -11.32 19.25 22.10
N ALA A 705 -11.26 19.68 20.84
CA ALA A 705 -10.61 20.92 20.43
C ALA A 705 -11.31 22.18 20.98
N LEU A 706 -12.62 22.11 21.21
CA LEU A 706 -13.45 23.19 21.75
C LEU A 706 -13.53 23.23 23.29
N SER A 707 -13.03 22.19 23.97
CA SER A 707 -13.23 22.01 25.42
C SER A 707 -12.59 23.08 26.32
N GLY A 708 -11.44 23.66 25.93
CA GLY A 708 -10.69 24.56 26.82
C GLY A 708 -10.07 23.86 28.04
N GLU A 709 -9.90 22.54 27.99
CA GLU A 709 -9.41 21.69 29.09
C GLU A 709 -8.11 22.18 29.75
N VAL A 710 -7.24 22.88 29.00
CA VAL A 710 -5.99 23.48 29.49
C VAL A 710 -6.21 24.43 30.68
N HIS A 711 -7.35 25.13 30.74
CA HIS A 711 -7.65 26.06 31.84
C HIS A 711 -7.82 25.33 33.17
N ALA A 712 -8.50 24.18 33.16
CA ALA A 712 -8.69 23.36 34.35
C ALA A 712 -7.40 22.60 34.71
N SER A 713 -6.67 22.07 33.73
CA SER A 713 -5.39 21.39 33.97
C SER A 713 -4.29 22.34 34.48
N ALA A 714 -4.34 23.62 34.13
CA ALA A 714 -3.45 24.64 34.70
C ALA A 714 -3.74 24.89 36.20
N GLN A 715 -4.99 24.77 36.64
CA GLN A 715 -5.33 24.83 38.08
C GLN A 715 -4.75 23.63 38.83
N SER A 716 -4.83 22.41 38.24
CA SER A 716 -4.18 21.23 38.80
C SER A 716 -2.67 21.44 38.95
N ALA A 717 -2.03 22.04 37.94
CA ALA A 717 -0.61 22.37 38.00
C ALA A 717 -0.28 23.36 39.12
N LEU A 718 -1.05 24.44 39.30
CA LEU A 718 -0.87 25.42 40.39
C LEU A 718 -1.02 24.80 41.78
N LEU A 719 -2.01 23.91 41.95
CA LEU A 719 -2.23 23.20 43.22
C LEU A 719 -1.08 22.25 43.53
N ASP A 720 -0.56 21.53 42.52
CA ASP A 720 0.65 20.71 42.66
C ASP A 720 1.91 21.56 42.94
N ASP A 721 2.08 22.68 42.23
CA ASP A 721 3.24 23.58 42.34
C ASP A 721 3.28 24.29 43.70
N SER A 722 2.15 24.37 44.42
CA SER A 722 2.10 24.83 45.82
C SER A 722 3.06 24.08 46.73
N LEU A 723 3.40 22.82 46.41
CA LEU A 723 4.36 22.00 47.13
C LEU A 723 5.79 22.57 47.04
N LEU A 724 6.14 23.32 46.00
CA LEU A 724 7.52 23.79 45.77
C LEU A 724 7.97 24.78 46.85
N LEU A 725 7.17 25.82 47.10
CA LEU A 725 7.44 26.80 48.14
C LEU A 725 7.36 26.17 49.53
N ARG A 726 6.34 25.33 49.77
CA ARG A 726 6.15 24.58 51.02
C ARG A 726 7.38 23.75 51.37
N GLU A 727 7.90 22.99 50.41
CA GLU A 727 9.07 22.15 50.62
C GLU A 727 10.39 22.92 50.70
N ALA A 728 10.51 24.08 50.04
CA ALA A 728 11.67 24.95 50.24
C ALA A 728 11.74 25.48 51.68
N VAL A 729 10.62 25.99 52.18
CA VAL A 729 10.53 26.56 53.54
C VAL A 729 10.61 25.49 54.62
N LEU A 730 9.90 24.35 54.46
CA LEU A 730 10.05 23.20 55.36
C LEU A 730 11.48 22.64 55.34
N GLY A 731 12.09 22.53 54.15
CA GLY A 731 13.48 22.10 54.00
C GLY A 731 14.43 22.98 54.82
N ARG A 732 14.29 24.31 54.73
CA ARG A 732 15.07 25.27 55.53
C ARG A 732 14.89 25.06 57.03
N MET A 733 13.65 24.86 57.49
CA MET A 733 13.34 24.59 58.90
C MET A 733 13.74 23.18 59.39
N ARG A 734 14.10 22.25 58.49
CA ARG A 734 14.60 20.91 58.86
C ARG A 734 16.13 20.91 59.05
N GLN A 735 16.84 21.79 58.36
CA GLN A 735 18.30 21.88 58.45
C GLN A 735 18.83 22.46 59.76
N SER A 736 17.95 23.07 60.55
CA SER A 736 18.22 23.80 61.78
C SER A 736 18.63 22.94 62.98
N GLY A 737 18.57 21.59 62.91
CA GLY A 737 18.64 20.74 64.10
C GLY A 737 19.53 19.49 64.00
N VAL A 738 20.57 19.47 63.15
CA VAL A 738 21.35 18.24 62.84
C VAL A 738 22.63 18.07 63.69
N THR A 739 23.16 19.10 64.36
CA THR A 739 24.34 18.96 65.23
C THR A 739 24.17 19.67 66.57
N ASP A 740 24.07 18.87 67.64
CA ASP A 740 23.82 19.26 69.04
C ASP A 740 24.99 20.03 69.72
N THR A 741 25.91 20.66 68.99
CA THR A 741 27.10 21.29 69.61
C THR A 741 27.52 22.68 69.14
N VAL A 742 26.95 23.27 68.08
CA VAL A 742 27.19 24.70 67.77
C VAL A 742 26.01 25.26 66.98
N LEU A 743 25.03 25.88 67.62
CA LEU A 743 24.08 26.77 66.93
C LEU A 743 24.12 28.12 67.63
N ALA A 744 24.92 29.04 67.08
CA ALA A 744 24.91 30.42 67.53
C ALA A 744 23.54 31.05 67.28
N THR A 745 22.98 31.71 68.30
CA THR A 745 21.97 32.77 68.12
C THR A 745 22.47 33.72 67.04
N GLY A 746 21.66 33.99 66.01
CA GLY A 746 22.15 34.80 64.90
C GLY A 746 21.22 34.80 63.70
N SER A 747 21.57 35.68 62.77
CA SER A 747 20.86 35.87 61.50
C SER A 747 21.44 34.94 60.45
N SER A 748 20.61 34.50 59.52
CA SER A 748 21.07 33.74 58.37
C SER A 748 20.29 34.10 57.11
N VAL A 749 20.97 33.98 55.99
CA VAL A 749 20.41 34.17 54.64
C VAL A 749 20.54 32.84 53.92
N TRP A 750 19.53 32.49 53.12
CA TRP A 750 19.57 31.29 52.30
C TRP A 750 18.94 31.53 50.93
N ALA A 751 19.37 30.73 49.96
CA ALA A 751 18.84 30.71 48.60
C ALA A 751 18.77 29.27 48.09
N GLN A 752 17.73 28.96 47.35
CA GLN A 752 17.45 27.64 46.80
C GLN A 752 17.02 27.74 45.34
N GLY A 753 17.71 27.06 44.44
CA GLY A 753 17.27 26.82 43.07
C GLY A 753 16.41 25.56 42.98
N ILE A 754 15.35 25.60 42.18
CA ILE A 754 14.37 24.50 42.03
C ILE A 754 14.14 24.22 40.56
N GLY A 755 14.25 22.95 40.17
CA GLY A 755 13.83 22.44 38.87
C GLY A 755 12.93 21.23 39.04
N THR A 756 11.77 21.23 38.39
CA THR A 756 10.77 20.17 38.49
C THR A 756 10.27 19.80 37.11
N TRP A 757 10.05 18.52 36.85
CA TRP A 757 9.37 18.05 35.65
C TRP A 757 8.47 16.88 35.99
N GLY A 758 7.33 16.78 35.32
CA GLY A 758 6.36 15.74 35.60
C GLY A 758 5.25 15.64 34.58
N ARG A 759 4.40 14.65 34.80
CA ARG A 759 3.17 14.45 34.05
C ARG A 759 2.07 13.93 34.96
N ASN A 760 0.84 14.31 34.65
CA ASN A 760 -0.37 13.76 35.22
C ASN A 760 -1.11 13.04 34.08
N GLY A 761 -1.15 11.71 34.14
CA GLY A 761 -1.74 10.87 33.10
C GLY A 761 -3.24 11.09 32.93
N SER A 762 -3.76 10.79 31.73
CA SER A 762 -5.19 10.87 31.42
C SER A 762 -6.03 9.95 32.31
N ASP A 763 -7.25 10.39 32.63
CA ASP A 763 -8.26 9.62 33.36
C ASP A 763 -9.39 9.09 32.45
N GLY A 764 -9.20 9.17 31.12
CA GLY A 764 -10.22 8.87 30.12
C GLY A 764 -11.19 10.03 29.85
N ASN A 765 -11.20 11.06 30.69
CA ASN A 765 -11.98 12.28 30.49
C ASN A 765 -11.13 13.47 30.04
N ALA A 766 -10.11 13.79 30.83
CA ALA A 766 -9.10 14.80 30.54
C ALA A 766 -7.84 14.14 29.95
N ALA A 767 -7.21 14.81 29.00
CA ALA A 767 -5.97 14.37 28.37
C ALA A 767 -4.76 14.58 29.28
N GLU A 768 -3.70 13.80 29.08
CA GLU A 768 -2.45 13.94 29.85
C GLU A 768 -1.91 15.38 29.80
N ALA A 769 -1.54 15.89 30.97
CA ALA A 769 -0.88 17.17 31.13
C ALA A 769 0.57 16.96 31.58
N THR A 770 1.53 17.58 30.88
CA THR A 770 2.94 17.60 31.28
C THR A 770 3.31 18.97 31.81
N SER A 771 4.08 19.04 32.89
CA SER A 771 4.55 20.29 33.49
C SER A 771 6.05 20.31 33.68
N SER A 772 6.64 21.49 33.50
CA SER A 772 8.03 21.78 33.83
C SER A 772 8.14 23.11 34.54
N VAL A 773 8.82 23.14 35.69
CA VAL A 773 8.97 24.32 36.54
C VAL A 773 10.43 24.61 36.78
N ALA A 774 10.82 25.87 36.68
CA ALA A 774 12.13 26.35 37.11
C ALA A 774 11.97 27.62 37.94
N GLY A 775 12.82 27.80 38.95
CA GLY A 775 12.80 29.02 39.76
C GLY A 775 13.77 29.02 40.90
N PHE A 776 13.65 30.05 41.74
CA PHE A 776 14.45 30.18 42.95
C PHE A 776 13.61 30.76 44.10
N VAL A 777 13.96 30.37 45.32
CA VAL A 777 13.41 30.92 46.56
C VAL A 777 14.57 31.33 47.45
N SER A 778 14.47 32.48 48.09
CA SER A 778 15.46 32.97 49.04
C SER A 778 14.77 33.46 50.30
N GLY A 779 15.50 33.53 51.40
CA GLY A 779 14.93 33.99 52.66
C GLY A 779 15.96 34.40 53.67
N VAL A 780 15.44 35.01 54.73
CA VAL A 780 16.20 35.43 55.91
C VAL A 780 15.52 34.87 57.15
N ASP A 781 16.32 34.35 58.07
CA ASP A 781 15.80 33.88 59.35
C ASP A 781 16.73 34.17 60.51
N TYR A 782 16.12 34.30 61.68
CA TYR A 782 16.80 34.60 62.94
C TYR A 782 16.55 33.46 63.93
N ARG A 783 17.63 32.96 64.52
CA ARG A 783 17.57 31.95 65.59
C ARG A 783 17.74 32.60 66.95
N PHE A 784 16.92 32.17 67.91
CA PHE A 784 16.92 32.67 69.28
C PHE A 784 16.56 31.58 70.29
N GLY A 785 17.01 31.78 71.54
CA GLY A 785 16.79 30.82 72.62
C GLY A 785 17.38 29.44 72.33
N SER A 786 16.88 28.41 73.01
CA SER A 786 17.34 27.03 72.89
C SER A 786 16.65 26.27 71.74
N GLY A 787 16.61 26.84 70.52
CA GLY A 787 16.14 26.12 69.32
C GLY A 787 14.96 26.73 68.56
N TRP A 788 14.60 28.00 68.80
CA TRP A 788 13.56 28.67 68.01
C TRP A 788 14.13 29.44 66.82
N GLN A 789 13.38 29.45 65.72
CA GLN A 789 13.73 30.12 64.46
C GLN A 789 12.48 30.78 63.89
N VAL A 790 12.60 32.01 63.42
CA VAL A 790 11.56 32.71 62.65
C VAL A 790 12.17 33.29 61.39
N GLY A 791 11.42 33.32 60.29
CA GLY A 791 11.93 33.81 59.03
C GLY A 791 10.88 34.22 58.02
N LEU A 792 11.37 34.91 56.99
CA LEU A 792 10.62 35.32 55.82
C LEU A 792 11.34 34.78 54.58
N ALA A 793 10.57 34.35 53.59
CA ALA A 793 11.07 33.89 52.30
C ALA A 793 10.26 34.48 51.16
N GLY A 794 10.90 34.66 50.01
CA GLY A 794 10.28 35.06 48.77
C GLY A 794 11.05 34.54 47.57
N GLY A 795 10.40 34.51 46.41
CA GLY A 795 11.02 33.94 45.21
C GLY A 795 10.11 34.01 44.00
N THR A 796 10.59 33.45 42.89
CA THR A 796 9.81 33.33 41.66
C THR A 796 10.00 31.96 41.03
N THR A 797 8.93 31.47 40.40
CA THR A 797 8.94 30.28 39.56
C THR A 797 8.25 30.57 38.24
N SER A 798 8.72 29.93 37.18
CA SER A 798 8.06 29.90 35.87
C SER A 798 7.76 28.44 35.53
N SER A 799 6.54 28.17 35.09
CA SER A 799 6.01 26.84 34.82
C SER A 799 5.34 26.81 33.45
N THR A 800 5.65 25.78 32.66
CA THR A 800 4.95 25.51 31.39
C THR A 800 4.15 24.22 31.53
N VAL A 801 2.87 24.29 31.21
CA VAL A 801 1.94 23.16 31.15
C VAL A 801 1.59 22.91 29.69
N THR A 802 1.58 21.66 29.26
CA THR A 802 1.21 21.27 27.90
C THR A 802 0.21 20.11 27.93
N VAL A 803 -0.87 20.25 27.17
CA VAL A 803 -1.88 19.21 26.95
C VAL A 803 -1.87 18.84 25.47
N ARG A 804 -0.98 17.92 25.09
CA ARG A 804 -0.66 17.64 23.67
C ARG A 804 -1.86 17.17 22.86
N ASN A 805 -2.68 16.27 23.40
CA ASN A 805 -3.88 15.75 22.72
C ASN A 805 -5.01 16.80 22.60
N ARG A 806 -4.81 18.00 23.14
CA ARG A 806 -5.71 19.16 23.01
C ARG A 806 -5.04 20.33 22.30
N ALA A 807 -3.83 20.14 21.75
CA ALA A 807 -3.02 21.17 21.08
C ALA A 807 -2.98 22.50 21.86
N SER A 808 -2.75 22.44 23.17
CA SER A 808 -2.82 23.59 24.06
C SER A 808 -1.70 23.62 25.11
N SER A 809 -1.39 24.82 25.57
CA SER A 809 -0.38 25.10 26.59
C SER A 809 -0.78 26.26 27.50
N ALA A 810 -0.15 26.31 28.67
CA ALA A 810 -0.22 27.43 29.59
C ALA A 810 1.18 27.72 30.14
N ASP A 811 1.61 28.97 30.05
CA ASP A 811 2.80 29.48 30.73
C ASP A 811 2.36 30.26 31.97
N ILE A 812 3.00 29.97 33.10
CA ILE A 812 2.60 30.43 34.43
C ILE A 812 3.82 31.02 35.12
N ASP A 813 3.81 32.35 35.30
CA ASP A 813 4.83 33.05 36.08
C ASP A 813 4.30 33.36 37.47
N THR A 814 5.03 32.96 38.50
CA THR A 814 4.58 33.06 39.89
C THR A 814 5.59 33.77 40.77
N ALA A 815 5.11 34.71 41.58
CA ALA A 815 5.84 35.34 42.67
C ALA A 815 5.38 34.76 44.02
N HIS A 816 6.31 34.48 44.92
CA HIS A 816 6.06 33.80 46.18
C HIS A 816 6.44 34.67 47.38
N LEU A 817 5.67 34.56 48.46
CA LEU A 817 5.97 35.12 49.78
C LEU A 817 5.58 34.11 50.87
N ALA A 818 6.44 33.91 51.87
CA ALA A 818 6.16 33.04 53.00
C ALA A 818 6.74 33.59 54.31
N GLY A 819 6.01 33.37 55.40
CA GLY A 819 6.49 33.55 56.77
C GLY A 819 6.49 32.21 57.49
N TYR A 820 7.55 31.93 58.24
CA TYR A 820 7.73 30.63 58.87
C TYR A 820 8.34 30.72 60.27
N ALA A 821 8.02 29.71 61.08
CA ALA A 821 8.58 29.54 62.40
C ALA A 821 8.81 28.06 62.69
N SER A 822 9.91 27.75 63.37
CA SER A 822 10.18 26.41 63.89
C SER A 822 10.75 26.47 65.31
N GLY A 823 10.50 25.42 66.08
CA GLY A 823 10.96 25.30 67.46
C GLY A 823 11.18 23.86 67.87
N GLU A 824 11.92 23.72 68.97
CA GLU A 824 12.29 22.43 69.55
C GLU A 824 11.80 22.37 71.00
N ALA A 825 11.11 21.28 71.37
CA ALA A 825 10.60 21.04 72.72
C ALA A 825 10.93 19.60 73.15
N GLY A 826 12.12 19.41 73.73
CA GLY A 826 12.66 18.07 73.99
C GLY A 826 12.83 17.30 72.67
N PRO A 827 12.28 16.08 72.53
CA PRO A 827 12.36 15.32 71.28
C PRO A 827 11.42 15.85 70.19
N TRP A 828 10.49 16.75 70.51
CA TRP A 828 9.53 17.27 69.55
C TRP A 828 10.11 18.39 68.69
N ARG A 829 9.86 18.32 67.39
CA ARG A 829 10.17 19.35 66.39
C ARG A 829 8.86 19.92 65.87
N LEU A 830 8.65 21.22 66.02
CA LEU A 830 7.46 21.91 65.54
C LEU A 830 7.86 22.87 64.41
N ARG A 831 7.13 22.81 63.30
CA ARG A 831 7.35 23.67 62.13
C ARG A 831 6.01 24.16 61.62
N ALA A 832 5.89 25.45 61.36
CA ALA A 832 4.67 26.04 60.82
C ALA A 832 5.01 27.21 59.89
N ALA A 833 4.20 27.39 58.85
CA ALA A 833 4.35 28.50 57.94
C ALA A 833 3.02 28.85 57.26
N ALA A 834 2.94 30.09 56.79
CA ALA A 834 1.91 30.57 55.90
C ALA A 834 2.57 31.18 54.66
N ALA A 835 1.98 30.97 53.50
CA ALA A 835 2.51 31.46 52.25
C ALA A 835 1.41 31.93 51.29
N ALA A 836 1.75 32.92 50.46
CA ALA A 836 0.93 33.41 49.36
C ALA A 836 1.77 33.38 48.08
N SER A 837 1.14 32.98 46.98
CA SER A 837 1.73 32.96 45.65
C SER A 837 0.80 33.68 44.68
N PHE A 838 1.35 34.60 43.90
CA PHE A 838 0.63 35.40 42.91
C PHE A 838 1.10 34.98 41.53
N SER A 839 0.20 34.47 40.71
CA SER A 839 0.49 33.83 39.43
C SER A 839 -0.22 34.58 38.31
N THR A 840 0.49 34.81 37.20
CA THR A 840 -0.12 35.22 35.93
C THR A 840 -0.02 34.06 34.95
N LEU A 841 -1.14 33.67 34.37
CA LEU A 841 -1.26 32.60 33.40
C LEU A 841 -1.44 33.19 32.00
N SER A 842 -0.70 32.68 31.03
CA SER A 842 -0.90 32.93 29.61
C SER A 842 -1.20 31.61 28.91
N THR A 843 -2.40 31.45 28.37
CA THR A 843 -2.85 30.22 27.70
C THR A 843 -2.91 30.40 26.20
N SER A 844 -2.63 29.32 25.48
CA SER A 844 -2.80 29.23 24.03
C SER A 844 -3.35 27.85 23.66
N ARG A 845 -4.34 27.81 22.78
CA ARG A 845 -4.89 26.57 22.22
C ARG A 845 -5.13 26.72 20.72
N SER A 846 -4.69 25.72 19.97
CA SER A 846 -4.96 25.61 18.53
C SER A 846 -6.23 24.78 18.32
N VAL A 847 -7.22 25.33 17.65
CA VAL A 847 -8.51 24.68 17.36
C VAL A 847 -8.58 24.38 15.87
N SER A 848 -8.62 23.09 15.53
CA SER A 848 -8.63 22.66 14.13
C SER A 848 -9.52 21.44 13.92
N PHE A 849 -10.53 21.60 13.07
CA PHE A 849 -11.40 20.56 12.55
C PHE A 849 -12.05 21.06 11.24
N PRO A 850 -12.62 20.21 10.37
CA PRO A 850 -13.22 20.66 9.11
C PRO A 850 -14.12 21.90 9.26
N GLY A 851 -13.80 22.98 8.53
CA GLY A 851 -14.50 24.26 8.60
C GLY A 851 -13.97 25.26 9.65
N VAL A 852 -13.01 24.86 10.49
CA VAL A 852 -12.44 25.71 11.55
C VAL A 852 -10.91 25.60 11.62
N THR A 853 -10.25 26.74 11.62
CA THR A 853 -8.85 26.88 12.02
C THR A 853 -8.72 28.17 12.81
N ASP A 854 -8.44 28.05 14.11
CA ASP A 854 -8.44 29.18 15.05
C ASP A 854 -7.33 28.99 16.09
N ILE A 855 -6.87 30.10 16.66
CA ILE A 855 -5.96 30.12 17.81
C ILE A 855 -6.61 30.98 18.87
N ALA A 856 -6.96 30.36 19.98
CA ALA A 856 -7.53 31.06 21.12
C ALA A 856 -6.49 31.17 22.24
N GLY A 857 -6.50 32.30 22.96
CA GLY A 857 -5.59 32.50 24.07
C GLY A 857 -6.12 33.52 25.05
N ALA A 858 -5.73 33.37 26.32
CA ALA A 858 -6.12 34.29 27.40
C ALA A 858 -4.92 34.61 28.28
N ARG A 859 -5.00 35.77 28.96
CA ARG A 859 -4.11 36.11 30.06
C ARG A 859 -4.96 36.48 31.28
N TYR A 860 -4.69 35.85 32.42
CA TYR A 860 -5.43 36.06 33.66
C TYR A 860 -4.60 35.69 34.88
N ASP A 861 -5.02 36.18 36.04
CA ASP A 861 -4.29 36.01 37.29
C ASP A 861 -4.91 34.94 38.20
N ALA A 862 -4.10 34.39 39.08
CA ALA A 862 -4.49 33.48 40.14
C ALA A 862 -3.68 33.73 41.42
N THR A 863 -4.29 33.47 42.57
CA THR A 863 -3.65 33.57 43.88
C THR A 863 -3.77 32.26 44.63
N THR A 864 -2.64 31.70 45.05
CA THR A 864 -2.58 30.51 45.91
C THR A 864 -2.17 30.92 47.32
N ALA A 865 -3.08 30.77 48.29
CA ALA A 865 -2.79 30.93 49.70
C ALA A 865 -2.68 29.55 50.36
N GLN A 866 -1.69 29.37 51.24
CA GLN A 866 -1.56 28.12 51.98
C GLN A 866 -1.07 28.32 53.41
N ALA A 867 -1.57 27.49 54.31
CA ALA A 867 -1.09 27.34 55.67
C ALA A 867 -0.69 25.89 55.90
N PHE A 868 0.51 25.65 56.43
CA PHE A 868 1.01 24.30 56.63
C PHE A 868 1.89 24.18 57.85
N GLY A 869 1.91 22.96 58.41
CA GLY A 869 2.73 22.64 59.57
C GLY A 869 3.14 21.18 59.61
N GLU A 870 4.19 20.92 60.37
CA GLU A 870 4.76 19.60 60.57
C GLU A 870 5.14 19.42 62.04
N ILE A 871 4.77 18.27 62.60
CA ILE A 871 5.24 17.78 63.89
C ILE A 871 6.13 16.56 63.67
N GLY A 872 7.35 16.62 64.20
CA GLY A 872 8.33 15.54 64.13
C GLY A 872 8.78 15.08 65.51
N TYR A 873 9.20 13.83 65.63
CA TYR A 873 9.74 13.27 66.87
C TYR A 873 11.15 12.72 66.65
N ARG A 874 12.14 13.28 67.35
CA ARG A 874 13.55 12.91 67.22
C ARG A 874 13.84 11.58 67.91
N VAL A 875 14.31 10.60 67.16
CA VAL A 875 14.75 9.28 67.64
C VAL A 875 16.23 9.09 67.30
N PRO A 876 17.15 9.16 68.27
CA PRO A 876 18.54 8.80 68.05
C PRO A 876 18.68 7.31 67.69
N VAL A 877 19.38 6.98 66.60
CA VAL A 877 19.62 5.61 66.12
C VAL A 877 21.10 5.46 65.75
N GLY A 878 21.94 5.08 66.71
CA GLY A 878 23.39 5.00 66.52
C GLY A 878 23.99 6.38 66.20
N GLN A 879 24.68 6.50 65.07
CA GLN A 879 25.20 7.78 64.55
C GLN A 879 24.18 8.56 63.71
N ALA A 880 22.99 8.02 63.49
CA ALA A 880 21.93 8.66 62.72
C ALA A 880 20.80 9.15 63.63
N VAL A 881 19.98 10.04 63.10
CA VAL A 881 18.74 10.52 63.72
C VAL A 881 17.58 10.17 62.80
N ALA A 882 16.66 9.36 63.32
CA ALA A 882 15.38 9.09 62.68
C ALA A 882 14.33 10.09 63.18
N GLU A 883 13.50 10.62 62.28
CA GLU A 883 12.42 11.55 62.58
C GLU A 883 11.13 11.10 61.88
N PRO A 884 10.29 10.27 62.52
CA PRO A 884 8.89 10.15 62.11
C PRO A 884 8.19 11.50 62.24
N PHE A 885 7.35 11.83 61.28
CA PHE A 885 6.63 13.10 61.24
C PHE A 885 5.21 12.97 60.68
N GLY A 886 4.36 13.89 61.10
CA GLY A 886 3.04 14.15 60.52
C GLY A 886 2.93 15.61 60.07
N GLY A 887 2.37 15.83 58.90
CA GLY A 887 2.18 17.15 58.32
C GLY A 887 0.76 17.37 57.81
N LEU A 888 0.34 18.63 57.85
CA LEU A 888 -0.93 19.09 57.28
C LEU A 888 -0.67 20.37 56.48
N ALA A 889 -1.26 20.47 55.30
CA ALA A 889 -1.31 21.69 54.50
C ALA A 889 -2.74 21.93 54.03
N LEU A 890 -3.21 23.17 54.13
CA LEU A 890 -4.48 23.64 53.58
C LEU A 890 -4.15 24.67 52.50
N VAL A 891 -4.63 24.45 51.28
CA VAL A 891 -4.33 25.25 50.09
C VAL A 891 -5.63 25.78 49.52
N HIS A 892 -5.69 27.09 49.35
CA HIS A 892 -6.78 27.80 48.69
C HIS A 892 -6.25 28.42 47.39
N LEU A 893 -6.85 28.08 46.26
CA LEU A 893 -6.57 28.66 44.96
C LEU A 893 -7.76 29.52 44.53
N HIS A 894 -7.53 30.82 44.34
CA HIS A 894 -8.45 31.72 43.66
C HIS A 894 -7.94 31.99 42.24
N ARG A 895 -8.81 31.86 41.24
CA ARG A 895 -8.50 32.18 39.84
C ARG A 895 -9.50 33.19 39.32
N ASP A 896 -9.01 34.27 38.75
CA ASP A 896 -9.84 35.37 38.27
C ASP A 896 -10.69 34.94 37.07
N ALA A 897 -11.77 35.66 36.80
CA ALA A 897 -12.52 35.50 35.55
C ALA A 897 -11.64 35.90 34.35
N PHE A 898 -11.85 35.26 33.19
CA PHE A 898 -11.05 35.54 32.01
C PHE A 898 -11.88 35.43 30.73
N THR A 899 -11.36 36.02 29.66
CA THR A 899 -11.89 35.88 28.31
C THR A 899 -10.76 35.59 27.36
N GLU A 900 -10.91 34.57 26.53
CA GLU A 900 -9.99 34.33 25.42
C GLU A 900 -10.20 35.35 24.30
N GLY A 901 -9.10 35.79 23.70
CA GLY A 901 -9.08 36.29 22.33
C GLY A 901 -9.10 35.13 21.33
N GLY A 902 -9.45 35.42 20.07
CA GLY A 902 -9.60 34.42 19.01
C GLY A 902 -10.85 34.65 18.17
N GLY A 903 -11.16 33.71 17.27
CA GLY A 903 -12.35 33.72 16.43
C GLY A 903 -13.60 33.19 17.15
N ILE A 904 -14.44 32.48 16.40
CA ILE A 904 -15.74 31.97 16.87
C ILE A 904 -15.59 30.92 17.99
N THR A 905 -14.40 30.35 18.17
CA THR A 905 -14.16 29.28 19.15
C THR A 905 -13.83 29.82 20.55
N ALA A 906 -13.60 31.13 20.70
CA ALA A 906 -13.12 31.73 21.95
C ALA A 906 -14.07 31.52 23.14
N LEU A 907 -13.50 31.26 24.32
CA LEU A 907 -14.21 30.97 25.55
C LEU A 907 -14.14 32.13 26.56
N ALA A 908 -15.10 32.19 27.47
CA ALA A 908 -15.06 33.00 28.68
C ALA A 908 -15.15 32.08 29.90
N GLY A 909 -14.31 32.31 30.91
CA GLY A 909 -14.30 31.54 32.15
C GLY A 909 -14.69 32.40 33.36
N THR A 910 -15.57 31.89 34.23
CA THR A 910 -16.01 32.58 35.46
C THR A 910 -15.06 32.32 36.62
N SER A 911 -14.83 33.32 37.48
CA SER A 911 -13.90 33.20 38.62
C SER A 911 -14.18 31.96 39.47
N ARG A 912 -13.13 31.30 39.95
CA ARG A 912 -13.23 29.98 40.60
C ARG A 912 -12.36 29.92 41.85
N ASN A 913 -12.88 29.25 42.88
CA ASN A 913 -12.14 28.88 44.09
C ASN A 913 -12.01 27.36 44.17
N ASP A 914 -10.80 26.88 44.49
CA ASP A 914 -10.54 25.47 44.74
C ASP A 914 -9.77 25.29 46.06
N ASP A 915 -10.33 24.48 46.96
CA ASP A 915 -9.76 24.18 48.27
C ASP A 915 -9.28 22.73 48.33
N VAL A 916 -7.99 22.55 48.59
CA VAL A 916 -7.34 21.23 48.70
C VAL A 916 -6.54 21.14 49.98
N GLY A 917 -6.73 20.05 50.71
CA GLY A 917 -5.93 19.71 51.87
C GLY A 917 -4.98 18.55 51.58
N PHE A 918 -3.79 18.60 52.16
CA PHE A 918 -2.81 17.52 52.09
C PHE A 918 -2.42 17.09 53.50
N SER A 919 -2.65 15.82 53.83
CA SER A 919 -2.03 15.19 54.99
C SER A 919 -0.79 14.43 54.55
N THR A 920 0.26 14.40 55.35
CA THR A 920 1.50 13.70 55.02
C THR A 920 2.02 12.97 56.24
N LEU A 921 2.33 11.69 56.08
CA LEU A 921 2.94 10.85 57.11
C LEU A 921 4.24 10.27 56.55
N GLY A 922 5.32 10.37 57.30
CA GLY A 922 6.59 9.85 56.82
C GLY A 922 7.66 9.73 57.88
N GLY A 923 8.82 9.29 57.43
CA GLY A 923 10.03 9.18 58.23
C GLY A 923 11.20 9.80 57.50
N ARG A 924 12.11 10.39 58.26
CA ARG A 924 13.39 10.91 57.76
C ARG A 924 14.54 10.29 58.51
N LEU A 925 15.67 10.14 57.84
CA LEU A 925 16.92 9.68 58.41
C LEU A 925 18.02 10.66 58.00
N THR A 926 18.74 11.18 58.97
CA THR A 926 19.92 12.04 58.73
C THR A 926 21.10 11.46 59.49
N THR A 927 22.27 11.43 58.86
CA THR A 927 23.54 11.10 59.52
C THR A 927 24.56 12.19 59.19
N SER A 928 25.66 12.24 59.94
CA SER A 928 26.73 13.21 59.73
C SER A 928 28.09 12.55 59.82
N PHE A 929 29.01 12.90 58.92
CA PHE A 929 30.40 12.47 58.97
C PHE A 929 31.35 13.62 58.65
N THR A 930 32.45 13.70 59.38
CA THR A 930 33.50 14.69 59.16
C THR A 930 34.36 14.26 57.97
N LEU A 931 34.38 15.06 56.90
CA LEU A 931 35.21 14.82 55.72
C LEU A 931 36.64 15.32 55.93
N SER A 932 36.77 16.51 56.52
CA SER A 932 38.04 17.15 56.89
C SER A 932 37.79 18.11 58.06
N PRO A 933 38.82 18.64 58.74
CA PRO A 933 38.61 19.69 59.74
C PRO A 933 37.79 20.85 59.18
N GLY A 934 36.66 21.17 59.82
CA GLY A 934 35.75 22.23 59.38
C GLY A 934 34.77 21.87 58.25
N VAL A 935 34.80 20.65 57.71
CA VAL A 935 33.87 20.19 56.66
C VAL A 935 33.11 18.94 57.12
N VAL A 936 31.79 19.09 57.27
CA VAL A 936 30.88 18.01 57.70
C VAL A 936 29.88 17.72 56.59
N ALA A 937 29.77 16.46 56.20
CA ALA A 937 28.78 15.98 55.25
C ALA A 937 27.58 15.37 55.98
N MET A 938 26.38 15.71 55.49
CA MET A 938 25.10 15.32 56.08
C MET A 938 24.18 14.73 55.00
N PRO A 939 24.31 13.43 54.69
CA PRO A 939 23.34 12.76 53.83
C PRO A 939 22.00 12.62 54.56
N ARG A 940 20.92 12.71 53.78
CA ARG A 940 19.55 12.66 54.27
C ARG A 940 18.67 11.84 53.34
N LEU A 941 17.81 11.02 53.93
CA LEU A 941 16.81 10.21 53.25
C LEU A 941 15.44 10.49 53.86
N ALA A 942 14.41 10.59 53.03
CA ALA A 942 13.03 10.68 53.49
C ALA A 942 12.11 9.85 52.63
N ALA A 943 11.11 9.24 53.26
CA ALA A 943 10.01 8.58 52.60
C ALA A 943 8.70 8.98 53.30
N SER A 944 7.70 9.35 52.52
CA SER A 944 6.40 9.76 53.05
C SER A 944 5.26 9.39 52.11
N TRP A 945 4.11 9.10 52.69
CA TRP A 945 2.83 9.03 52.00
C TRP A 945 2.08 10.35 52.20
N GLN A 946 1.55 10.90 51.12
CA GLN A 946 0.72 12.09 51.13
C GLN A 946 -0.67 11.75 50.59
N HIS A 947 -1.69 12.21 51.31
CA HIS A 947 -3.08 12.06 50.94
C HIS A 947 -3.71 13.44 50.67
N ALA A 948 -4.30 13.61 49.49
CA ALA A 948 -4.99 14.82 49.04
C ALA A 948 -6.52 14.69 49.23
N PHE A 949 -7.12 15.59 49.99
CA PHE A 949 -8.56 15.63 50.26
C PHE A 949 -9.17 16.97 49.82
N GLY A 950 -10.49 17.02 49.61
CA GLY A 950 -11.17 18.18 49.02
C GLY A 950 -11.21 18.13 47.49
N ALA A 951 -11.15 19.30 46.84
CA ALA A 951 -11.32 19.51 45.40
C ALA A 951 -10.10 19.06 44.57
N ALA A 952 -9.79 17.77 44.60
CA ALA A 952 -8.64 17.20 43.89
C ALA A 952 -8.82 17.11 42.36
N ALA A 953 -9.99 17.45 41.83
CA ALA A 953 -10.28 17.47 40.40
C ALA A 953 -10.78 18.86 40.00
N PRO A 954 -9.88 19.78 39.60
CA PRO A 954 -10.25 21.13 39.20
C PRO A 954 -11.18 21.13 38.00
N ILE A 955 -12.14 22.04 38.02
CA ILE A 955 -13.11 22.25 36.94
C ILE A 955 -13.02 23.71 36.53
N ALA A 956 -13.02 23.94 35.22
CA ALA A 956 -13.21 25.27 34.65
C ALA A 956 -14.68 25.40 34.18
N ASP A 957 -15.39 26.38 34.72
CA ASP A 957 -16.70 26.78 34.24
C ASP A 957 -16.50 27.78 33.09
N LEU A 958 -16.86 27.35 31.89
CA LEU A 958 -16.60 28.02 30.63
C LEU A 958 -17.91 28.32 29.88
N ALA A 959 -17.86 29.26 28.95
CA ALA A 959 -18.92 29.50 27.99
C ALA A 959 -18.33 29.90 26.63
N PHE A 960 -18.95 29.48 25.54
CA PHE A 960 -18.57 29.99 24.21
C PHE A 960 -18.92 31.47 24.11
N ARG A 961 -17.97 32.33 23.77
CA ARG A 961 -18.25 33.78 23.63
C ARG A 961 -19.26 34.09 22.54
N SER A 962 -19.37 33.22 21.53
CA SER A 962 -20.31 33.37 20.42
C SER A 962 -21.75 33.06 20.78
N THR A 963 -22.01 32.20 21.78
CA THR A 963 -23.38 31.78 22.15
C THR A 963 -23.77 32.15 23.57
N GLY A 964 -22.81 32.29 24.48
CA GLY A 964 -23.04 32.50 25.92
C GLY A 964 -23.43 31.24 26.69
N GLU A 965 -23.53 30.09 26.02
CA GLU A 965 -23.95 28.82 26.64
C GLU A 965 -22.86 28.26 27.56
N PRO A 966 -23.16 28.02 28.85
CA PRO A 966 -22.18 27.55 29.82
C PRO A 966 -21.98 26.04 29.77
N PHE A 967 -20.76 25.60 30.08
CA PHE A 967 -20.39 24.22 30.31
C PHE A 967 -19.21 24.13 31.27
N ALA A 968 -19.03 22.96 31.87
CA ALA A 968 -17.95 22.70 32.80
C ALA A 968 -17.02 21.63 32.21
N VAL A 969 -15.72 21.90 32.25
CA VAL A 969 -14.70 20.90 31.87
C VAL A 969 -13.78 20.61 33.04
N ALA A 970 -13.52 19.33 33.27
CA ALA A 970 -12.57 18.91 34.27
C ALA A 970 -11.15 18.88 33.67
N GLY A 971 -10.17 19.30 34.46
CA GLY A 971 -8.76 19.10 34.17
C GLY A 971 -8.30 17.73 34.65
N VAL A 972 -7.03 17.40 34.41
CA VAL A 972 -6.47 16.17 34.97
C VAL A 972 -6.48 16.25 36.50
N PRO A 973 -7.04 15.25 37.21
CA PRO A 973 -7.10 15.29 38.66
C PRO A 973 -5.72 15.13 39.31
N LEU A 974 -5.58 15.71 40.50
CA LEU A 974 -4.51 15.40 41.45
C LEU A 974 -4.69 13.97 41.95
N ASP A 975 -3.58 13.24 42.09
CA ASP A 975 -3.63 11.91 42.71
C ASP A 975 -4.01 12.04 44.19
N ARG A 976 -5.01 11.25 44.62
CA ARG A 976 -5.45 11.21 46.02
C ARG A 976 -4.35 10.70 46.94
N ASP A 977 -3.55 9.75 46.48
CA ASP A 977 -2.50 9.13 47.27
C ASP A 977 -1.19 9.14 46.49
N THR A 978 -0.15 9.72 47.08
CA THR A 978 1.18 9.79 46.47
C THR A 978 2.25 9.35 47.45
N ALA A 979 3.20 8.56 46.94
CA ALA A 979 4.45 8.25 47.62
C ALA A 979 5.48 9.31 47.23
N LEU A 980 6.15 9.89 48.23
CA LEU A 980 7.25 10.82 48.05
C LEU A 980 8.52 10.21 48.64
N VAL A 981 9.56 10.16 47.84
CA VAL A 981 10.89 9.70 48.26
C VAL A 981 11.89 10.80 47.95
N GLU A 982 12.75 11.10 48.91
CA GLU A 982 13.77 12.12 48.77
C GLU A 982 15.12 11.61 49.26
N CYS A 983 16.16 11.89 48.47
CA CYS A 983 17.54 11.77 48.89
C CYS A 983 18.24 13.12 48.74
N GLY A 984 19.10 13.45 49.70
CA GLY A 984 19.83 14.69 49.69
C GLY A 984 21.17 14.58 50.39
N PHE A 985 21.99 15.59 50.16
CA PHE A 985 23.32 15.69 50.71
C PHE A 985 23.63 17.15 50.99
N ASP A 986 23.91 17.48 52.25
CA ASP A 986 24.34 18.81 52.64
C ASP A 986 25.81 18.80 53.10
N LEU A 987 26.54 19.86 52.79
CA LEU A 987 27.92 20.12 53.18
C LEU A 987 28.00 21.38 54.03
N GLN A 988 28.46 21.25 55.27
CA GLN A 988 28.89 22.37 56.07
C GLN A 988 30.29 22.81 55.60
N LEU A 989 30.40 24.02 55.07
CA LEU A 989 31.61 24.61 54.50
C LEU A 989 32.20 25.63 55.50
N GLY A 990 32.76 25.14 56.61
CA GLY A 990 33.22 25.96 57.73
C GLY A 990 32.09 26.40 58.67
N PRO A 991 32.33 27.33 59.62
CA PRO A 991 31.36 27.68 60.66
C PRO A 991 30.12 28.42 60.17
N GLN A 992 30.19 29.07 59.00
CA GLN A 992 29.19 30.05 58.55
C GLN A 992 28.44 29.65 57.29
N ALA A 993 28.93 28.72 56.47
CA ALA A 993 28.32 28.40 55.18
C ALA A 993 27.88 26.93 55.07
N ARG A 994 26.75 26.69 54.41
CA ARG A 994 26.26 25.35 54.07
C ARG A 994 25.73 25.30 52.65
N ALA A 995 26.11 24.28 51.89
CA ALA A 995 25.59 23.99 50.56
C ALA A 995 24.85 22.65 50.57
N GLY A 996 23.85 22.47 49.72
CA GLY A 996 23.07 21.23 49.67
C GLY A 996 22.51 20.93 48.29
N LEU A 997 22.37 19.64 48.00
CA LEU A 997 21.71 19.13 46.80
C LEU A 997 20.70 18.05 47.20
N SER A 998 19.52 18.03 46.57
CA SER A 998 18.55 16.96 46.76
C SER A 998 17.79 16.62 45.50
N TYR A 999 17.42 15.35 45.41
CA TYR A 999 16.50 14.82 44.43
C TYR A 999 15.28 14.23 45.14
N ALA A 1000 14.08 14.57 44.67
CA ALA A 1000 12.84 14.01 45.16
C ALA A 1000 12.01 13.46 44.00
N ALA A 1001 11.40 12.31 44.24
CA ALA A 1001 10.47 11.65 43.33
C ALA A 1001 9.10 11.52 44.00
N GLN A 1002 8.06 11.97 43.31
CA GLN A 1002 6.67 11.77 43.69
C GLN A 1002 6.01 10.81 42.68
N ARG A 1003 5.28 9.82 43.20
CA ARG A 1003 4.60 8.80 42.41
C ARG A 1003 3.21 8.57 42.97
N GLY A 1004 2.17 8.70 42.16
CA GLY A 1004 0.82 8.25 42.47
C GLY A 1004 0.26 7.37 41.35
N GLU A 1005 -1.07 7.26 41.29
CA GLU A 1005 -1.78 6.45 40.30
C GLU A 1005 -1.51 6.94 38.87
N ARG A 1006 -1.66 8.25 38.64
CA ARG A 1006 -1.53 8.89 37.31
C ARG A 1006 -0.35 9.86 37.24
N GLY A 1007 -0.01 10.48 38.36
CA GLY A 1007 1.00 11.51 38.53
C GLY A 1007 2.40 10.95 38.77
N ARG A 1008 3.37 11.48 38.02
CA ARG A 1008 4.80 11.25 38.28
C ARG A 1008 5.55 12.56 38.14
N ARG A 1009 6.34 12.88 39.16
CA ARG A 1009 7.08 14.13 39.21
C ARG A 1009 8.45 13.91 39.82
N ASP A 1010 9.44 14.57 39.25
CA ASP A 1010 10.82 14.53 39.69
C ASP A 1010 11.31 15.96 39.92
N ARG A 1011 12.10 16.15 40.97
CA ARG A 1011 12.51 17.47 41.43
C ARG A 1011 13.96 17.46 41.87
N VAL A 1012 14.71 18.44 41.41
CA VAL A 1012 16.08 18.74 41.85
C VAL A 1012 16.09 20.08 42.58
N ARG A 1013 16.79 20.15 43.71
CA ARG A 1013 16.98 21.38 44.47
C ARG A 1013 18.43 21.56 44.88
N GLY A 1014 18.97 22.74 44.63
CA GLY A 1014 20.26 23.18 45.15
C GLY A 1014 20.05 24.28 46.19
N LEU A 1015 20.73 24.21 47.33
CA LEU A 1015 20.61 25.16 48.44
C LEU A 1015 21.99 25.75 48.79
N LEU A 1016 22.01 27.04 49.11
CA LEU A 1016 23.11 27.71 49.79
C LEU A 1016 22.56 28.46 51.01
N SER A 1017 23.24 28.40 52.15
CA SER A 1017 22.92 29.25 53.30
C SER A 1017 24.16 29.77 54.00
N TRP A 1018 24.06 30.98 54.54
CA TRP A 1018 25.11 31.71 55.23
C TRP A 1018 24.61 32.23 56.58
N GLN A 1019 25.38 32.03 57.64
CA GLN A 1019 25.10 32.48 59.00
C GLN A 1019 26.06 33.59 59.41
N PHE A 1020 25.52 34.63 60.05
CA PHE A 1020 26.23 35.84 60.46
C PHE A 1020 26.39 35.92 61.97
#